data_AF-A0A1E5P588-F1
#
_entry.id   AF-A0A1E5P588-F1
#
_cell.length_a   1.000
_cell.length_b   1.000
_cell.length_c   1.000
_cell.angle_alpha   90.00
_cell.angle_beta   90.00
_cell.angle_gamma   90.00
#
_symmetry.space_group_name_H-M   'P 1'
#
loop_
_entity.id
_entity.type
_entity.pdbx_description
1 polymer ?
#
loop_
_entity_poly.entity_id
_entity_poly.type
_entity_poly.pdbx_seq_one_letter_code
_entity_poly.pdbx_strand_id
1 'polypeptide(L)'
;MTGSTDGYAQHPHIGGRTAALRALAAWRMEWPGAPRVIALTGNPGSGRSHLLTGFLMMCDPEFRKRLPLDDMDPSTVPPELPSPAVPSTAGLTAAQVLWLVAEHYNLAATAVDDVYAELAALDQAVTIVVPDVDRAGPVRAAGEAARLVREVLKPLAATETVRLLVDVPRPLAVELADGLPYGSVQIIDLDEPQWADPEGLVRHAEAALSPQAAAPALPFTVDPAARHALAAAIGRRAGTSPLVVELAVDSILMAPEGFGPADEQYLPGSVGEALDLHARRLGADPQTLRLILAPLALAEGDGLPVEMLARLVGAVAGRDMSETVAGAMTLAGPFVQPGQADGDGGPTLLRLRHPAIGDAVRAGLPNVRAAQSRTAMALLEAVPEQDWGKADPYVRDHIAAHTLEAGLLPQLLTDPGLFVHADPVPLRAAVEAVSVEALGAPARTYLRTAPLLTRTQAPTVLRAALLETAFVEDGLHEYADAVHRLGFDLPWRTLWSLPVTGISAVTVGSLPGPEGSATPVALLVVPADTPGARPVGASGEAGGSSAVLVHSLTAPATTLLGEADPQQVRLPSEDERAAAPLGLSRGADYLRVWDRASEEVLAALITDTPFTAADLSPDGVLVVATARGAKALRIRPRAAETSS
;
A
#
# COMPACT_ATOMS: atom_id res chain seq x y z
N MET A 1 42.03 12.78 0.28
CA MET A 1 43.35 12.16 0.03
C MET A 1 43.13 10.83 -0.66
N THR A 2 43.59 10.71 -1.90
CA THR A 2 43.50 9.52 -2.75
C THR A 2 44.70 8.62 -2.47
N GLY A 3 44.62 7.79 -1.43
CA GLY A 3 45.56 6.67 -1.25
C GLY A 3 45.17 5.53 -2.19
N SER A 4 46.15 4.95 -2.90
CA SER A 4 45.88 3.84 -3.82
C SER A 4 45.38 2.63 -3.04
N THR A 5 44.37 1.96 -3.60
CA THR A 5 43.70 0.76 -3.06
C THR A 5 44.47 -0.53 -3.36
N ASP A 6 45.78 -0.45 -3.59
CA ASP A 6 46.58 -1.56 -4.09
C ASP A 6 46.90 -2.57 -2.97
N GLY A 7 45.91 -3.41 -2.62
CA GLY A 7 46.13 -4.58 -1.76
C GLY A 7 44.92 -5.10 -1.00
N TYR A 8 43.87 -4.29 -0.83
CA TYR A 8 42.66 -4.73 -0.09
C TYR A 8 41.68 -5.49 -0.98
N ALA A 9 41.10 -6.54 -0.42
CA ALA A 9 40.00 -7.25 -1.04
C ALA A 9 38.75 -6.37 -1.11
N GLN A 10 37.99 -6.61 -2.17
CA GLN A 10 36.72 -5.96 -2.42
C GLN A 10 35.60 -6.60 -1.60
N HIS A 11 34.55 -5.84 -1.30
CA HIS A 11 33.38 -6.41 -0.62
C HIS A 11 32.80 -7.53 -1.50
N PRO A 12 32.59 -8.76 -1.00
CA PRO A 12 32.30 -9.93 -1.86
C PRO A 12 30.99 -9.81 -2.66
N HIS A 13 29.97 -9.14 -2.10
CA HIS A 13 28.70 -8.94 -2.80
C HIS A 13 28.67 -7.66 -3.64
N ILE A 14 29.20 -6.53 -3.15
CA ILE A 14 29.19 -5.26 -3.88
C ILE A 14 30.26 -5.22 -4.98
N GLY A 15 31.41 -5.86 -4.76
CA GLY A 15 32.65 -5.69 -5.50
C GLY A 15 33.26 -4.30 -5.27
N GLY A 16 32.57 -3.28 -5.73
CA GLY A 16 33.08 -1.91 -5.85
C GLY A 16 32.64 -0.89 -4.79
N ARG A 17 32.65 0.38 -5.22
CA ARG A 17 32.06 1.55 -4.51
C ARG A 17 32.78 1.97 -3.22
N THR A 18 34.10 1.80 -3.16
CA THR A 18 34.94 2.16 -1.99
C THR A 18 34.68 3.57 -1.45
N ALA A 19 34.52 4.58 -2.31
CA ALA A 19 34.27 5.95 -1.88
C ALA A 19 32.93 6.07 -1.10
N ALA A 20 31.86 5.50 -1.64
CA ALA A 20 30.55 5.50 -0.99
C ALA A 20 30.58 4.68 0.30
N LEU A 21 31.17 3.47 0.29
CA LEU A 21 31.33 2.65 1.49
C LEU A 21 32.12 3.36 2.59
N ARG A 22 33.19 4.08 2.22
CA ARG A 22 33.97 4.89 3.17
C ARG A 22 33.13 6.02 3.77
N ALA A 23 32.30 6.68 2.98
CA ALA A 23 31.38 7.70 3.49
C ALA A 23 30.33 7.10 4.44
N LEU A 24 29.76 5.95 4.10
CA LEU A 24 28.79 5.24 4.96
C LEU A 24 29.43 4.71 6.26
N ALA A 25 30.66 4.20 6.19
CA ALA A 25 31.41 3.78 7.37
C ALA A 25 31.78 4.97 8.26
N ALA A 26 32.28 6.08 7.70
CA ALA A 26 32.57 7.32 8.43
C ALA A 26 31.30 7.90 9.08
N TRP A 27 30.17 7.85 8.36
CA TRP A 27 28.87 8.17 8.94
C TRP A 27 28.58 7.25 10.11
N ARG A 28 28.58 5.92 9.96
CA ARG A 28 28.26 4.99 11.05
C ARG A 28 29.18 5.14 12.27
N MET A 29 30.46 5.48 12.05
CA MET A 29 31.48 5.73 13.08
C MET A 29 31.31 7.05 13.85
N GLU A 30 30.43 7.95 13.41
CA GLU A 30 30.27 9.29 14.01
C GLU A 30 31.57 10.11 13.95
N TRP A 31 32.30 10.00 12.84
CA TRP A 31 33.53 10.79 12.68
C TRP A 31 33.25 12.29 12.79
N PRO A 32 34.16 13.07 13.41
CA PRO A 32 34.00 14.52 13.49
C PRO A 32 33.77 15.15 12.12
N GLY A 33 32.67 15.89 11.98
CA GLY A 33 32.27 16.52 10.72
C GLY A 33 31.53 15.61 9.74
N ALA A 34 31.29 14.33 10.06
CA ALA A 34 30.39 13.49 9.29
C ALA A 34 28.95 14.02 9.43
N PRO A 35 28.16 14.03 8.35
CA PRO A 35 26.76 14.43 8.40
C PRO A 35 25.97 13.47 9.31
N ARG A 36 24.81 13.91 9.80
CA ARG A 36 23.85 13.03 10.48
C ARG A 36 22.94 12.31 9.50
N VAL A 37 22.67 12.95 8.37
CA VAL A 37 21.74 12.48 7.34
C VAL A 37 22.52 12.17 6.06
N ILE A 38 22.36 10.98 5.51
CA ILE A 38 22.82 10.61 4.17
C ILE A 38 21.61 10.32 3.30
N ALA A 39 21.51 11.02 2.17
CA ALA A 39 20.57 10.72 1.11
C ALA A 39 21.33 10.01 -0.04
N LEU A 40 21.17 8.70 -0.13
CA LEU A 40 21.67 7.89 -1.22
C LEU A 40 20.72 8.03 -2.42
N THR A 41 21.27 8.37 -3.58
CA THR A 41 20.48 8.56 -4.80
C THR A 41 21.25 8.12 -6.04
N GLY A 42 20.56 8.12 -7.18
CA GLY A 42 21.09 7.67 -8.47
C GLY A 42 19.97 7.30 -9.43
N ASN A 43 20.34 7.04 -10.67
CA ASN A 43 19.49 6.53 -11.73
C ASN A 43 18.96 5.14 -11.35
N PRO A 44 17.78 4.75 -11.86
CA PRO A 44 17.31 3.37 -11.77
C PRO A 44 18.37 2.38 -12.28
N GLY A 45 18.69 1.35 -11.48
CA GLY A 45 19.72 0.37 -11.81
C GLY A 45 21.17 0.82 -11.59
N SER A 46 21.40 1.91 -10.83
CA SER A 46 22.75 2.34 -10.38
C SER A 46 23.34 1.47 -9.24
N GLY A 47 22.52 0.60 -8.64
CA GLY A 47 22.93 -0.31 -7.57
C GLY A 47 22.76 0.25 -6.15
N ARG A 48 21.88 1.24 -5.93
CA ARG A 48 21.58 1.82 -4.60
C ARG A 48 21.20 0.75 -3.57
N SER A 49 20.17 -0.03 -3.86
CA SER A 49 19.70 -1.11 -2.98
C SER A 49 20.79 -2.17 -2.74
N HIS A 50 21.63 -2.44 -3.74
CA HIS A 50 22.75 -3.40 -3.62
C HIS A 50 23.87 -2.89 -2.70
N LEU A 51 24.27 -1.63 -2.86
CA LEU A 51 25.22 -0.96 -1.97
C LEU A 51 24.69 -0.92 -0.54
N LEU A 52 23.43 -0.53 -0.36
CA LEU A 52 22.80 -0.42 0.95
C LEU A 52 22.70 -1.78 1.64
N THR A 53 22.30 -2.81 0.91
CA THR A 53 22.24 -4.19 1.42
C THR A 53 23.61 -4.67 1.87
N GLY A 54 24.65 -4.53 1.04
CA GLY A 54 26.00 -4.96 1.44
C GLY A 54 26.56 -4.14 2.62
N PHE A 55 26.27 -2.85 2.69
CA PHE A 55 26.61 -2.04 3.88
C PHE A 55 25.90 -2.53 5.15
N LEU A 56 24.60 -2.85 5.06
CA LEU A 56 23.82 -3.41 6.16
C LEU A 56 24.33 -4.79 6.58
N MET A 57 24.77 -5.63 5.64
CA MET A 57 25.41 -6.92 5.96
C MET A 57 26.67 -6.77 6.81
N MET A 58 27.42 -5.68 6.66
CA MET A 58 28.57 -5.38 7.53
C MET A 58 28.15 -4.85 8.91
N CYS A 59 26.95 -4.27 9.02
CA CYS A 59 26.41 -3.75 10.29
C CYS A 59 25.70 -4.84 11.11
N ASP A 60 25.13 -5.84 10.45
CA ASP A 60 24.39 -6.91 11.10
C ASP A 60 25.34 -7.98 11.68
N PRO A 61 25.27 -8.30 12.99
CA PRO A 61 26.19 -9.24 13.62
C PRO A 61 26.25 -10.64 13.01
N GLU A 62 25.16 -11.15 12.44
CA GLU A 62 25.10 -12.50 11.87
C GLU A 62 25.70 -12.55 10.47
N PHE A 63 25.45 -11.53 9.65
CA PHE A 63 26.08 -11.41 8.33
C PHE A 63 27.53 -10.98 8.41
N ARG A 64 27.87 -10.08 9.34
CA ARG A 64 29.22 -9.53 9.54
C ARG A 64 30.26 -10.64 9.74
N LYS A 65 29.94 -11.67 10.54
CA LYS A 65 30.82 -12.83 10.81
C LYS A 65 31.14 -13.69 9.58
N ARG A 66 30.34 -13.57 8.52
CA ARG A 66 30.47 -14.35 7.28
C ARG A 66 31.29 -13.62 6.21
N LEU A 67 31.64 -12.35 6.45
CA LEU A 67 32.37 -11.51 5.51
C LEU A 67 33.88 -11.51 5.85
N PRO A 68 34.77 -11.48 4.84
CA PRO A 68 36.22 -11.42 5.04
C PRO A 68 36.68 -10.00 5.38
N LEU A 69 36.22 -9.45 6.51
CA LEU A 69 36.43 -8.04 6.85
C LEU A 69 37.90 -7.66 7.06
N ASP A 70 38.72 -8.61 7.53
CA ASP A 70 40.16 -8.40 7.76
C ASP A 70 40.95 -8.19 6.46
N ASP A 71 40.42 -8.69 5.34
CA ASP A 71 41.02 -8.54 4.02
C ASP A 71 40.57 -7.24 3.33
N MET A 72 39.52 -6.58 3.82
CA MET A 72 38.92 -5.38 3.24
C MET A 72 39.62 -4.09 3.72
N ASP A 73 39.45 -2.99 2.97
CA ASP A 73 39.92 -1.67 3.39
C ASP A 73 39.22 -1.28 4.70
N PRO A 74 39.95 -1.11 5.83
CA PRO A 74 39.34 -0.82 7.13
C PRO A 74 38.52 0.48 7.14
N SER A 75 38.81 1.41 6.23
CA SER A 75 38.05 2.66 6.11
C SER A 75 36.67 2.47 5.48
N THR A 76 36.38 1.32 4.89
CA THR A 76 35.08 0.94 4.32
C THR A 76 34.24 0.08 5.24
N VAL A 77 34.83 -0.41 6.34
CA VAL A 77 34.19 -1.33 7.29
C VAL A 77 33.57 -0.53 8.43
N PRO A 78 32.23 -0.56 8.62
CA PRO A 78 31.59 0.11 9.76
C PRO A 78 31.98 -0.55 11.10
N PRO A 79 31.86 0.18 12.22
CA PRO A 79 32.17 -0.35 13.54
C PRO A 79 31.16 -1.42 13.94
N GLU A 80 31.55 -2.24 14.90
CA GLU A 80 30.63 -3.16 15.56
C GLU A 80 29.75 -2.37 16.55
N LEU A 81 28.56 -2.01 16.10
CA LEU A 81 27.51 -1.31 16.85
C LEU A 81 26.20 -2.10 16.69
N PRO A 82 25.17 -1.86 17.54
CA PRO A 82 23.85 -2.45 17.34
C PRO A 82 23.32 -2.24 15.92
N SER A 83 22.60 -3.22 15.36
CA SER A 83 22.01 -3.09 14.02
C SER A 83 21.08 -1.86 13.96
N PRO A 84 21.10 -1.08 12.87
CA PRO A 84 20.17 0.03 12.70
C PRO A 84 18.73 -0.48 12.54
N ALA A 85 17.76 0.40 12.78
CA ALA A 85 16.38 0.15 12.37
C ALA A 85 16.30 0.22 10.84
N VAL A 86 15.73 -0.82 10.21
CA VAL A 86 15.56 -0.88 8.75
C VAL A 86 14.10 -1.14 8.40
N PRO A 87 13.20 -0.16 8.54
CA PRO A 87 11.79 -0.35 8.20
C PRO A 87 11.65 -0.60 6.69
N SER A 88 10.91 -1.64 6.32
CA SER A 88 10.51 -1.84 4.92
C SER A 88 9.61 -0.69 4.47
N THR A 89 9.77 -0.23 3.24
CA THR A 89 8.90 0.77 2.62
C THR A 89 7.91 0.14 1.63
N ALA A 90 8.24 -1.03 1.08
CA ALA A 90 7.50 -1.66 0.00
C ALA A 90 6.02 -1.87 0.38
N GLY A 91 5.11 -1.23 -0.36
CA GLY A 91 3.67 -1.35 -0.14
C GLY A 91 3.13 -0.61 1.08
N LEU A 92 3.99 0.01 1.90
CA LEU A 92 3.60 0.64 3.16
C LEU A 92 3.42 2.15 3.02
N THR A 93 2.41 2.67 3.70
CA THR A 93 2.18 4.12 3.84
C THR A 93 3.25 4.77 4.73
N ALA A 94 3.43 6.09 4.59
CA ALA A 94 4.34 6.88 5.41
C ALA A 94 4.10 6.67 6.91
N ALA A 95 2.83 6.68 7.34
CA ALA A 95 2.47 6.41 8.72
C ALA A 95 2.86 5.00 9.18
N GLN A 96 2.65 3.97 8.35
CA GLN A 96 3.05 2.60 8.69
C GLN A 96 4.57 2.47 8.83
N VAL A 97 5.35 3.11 7.94
CA VAL A 97 6.82 3.13 8.04
C VAL A 97 7.28 3.77 9.34
N LEU A 98 6.65 4.88 9.77
CA LEU A 98 6.97 5.51 11.05
C LEU A 98 6.61 4.61 12.25
N TRP A 99 5.48 3.90 12.19
CA TRP A 99 5.11 2.96 13.24
C TRP A 99 6.09 1.77 13.35
N LEU A 100 6.66 1.29 12.24
CA LEU A 100 7.74 0.28 12.28
C LEU A 100 8.99 0.80 13.01
N VAL A 101 9.30 2.10 12.88
CA VAL A 101 10.39 2.74 13.65
C VAL A 101 10.05 2.79 15.13
N ALA A 102 8.82 3.21 15.47
CA ALA A 102 8.36 3.25 16.86
C ALA A 102 8.39 1.87 17.52
N GLU A 103 7.94 0.84 16.81
CA GLU A 103 7.97 -0.55 17.25
C GLU A 103 9.42 -1.04 17.47
N HIS A 104 10.32 -0.79 16.52
CA HIS A 104 11.72 -1.21 16.64
C HIS A 104 12.40 -0.65 17.90
N TYR A 105 12.13 0.60 18.26
CA TYR A 105 12.69 1.24 19.45
C TYR A 105 11.81 1.10 20.71
N ASN A 106 10.69 0.37 20.64
CA ASN A 106 9.73 0.19 21.74
C ASN A 106 9.24 1.52 22.35
N LEU A 107 8.92 2.49 21.49
CA LEU A 107 8.39 3.79 21.89
C LEU A 107 6.94 3.63 22.39
N ALA A 108 6.56 4.39 23.42
CA ALA A 108 5.23 4.40 24.03
C ALA A 108 4.25 5.36 23.32
N ALA A 109 4.48 5.58 22.02
CA ALA A 109 3.75 6.53 21.21
C ALA A 109 2.30 6.08 20.97
N THR A 110 1.34 7.00 21.08
CA THR A 110 -0.08 6.75 20.79
C THR A 110 -0.57 7.52 19.57
N ALA A 111 0.19 8.52 19.13
CA ALA A 111 0.02 9.28 17.90
C ALA A 111 1.37 9.44 17.16
N VAL A 112 1.29 9.82 15.89
CA VAL A 112 2.48 10.07 15.03
C VAL A 112 3.40 11.12 15.63
N ASP A 113 2.84 12.21 16.18
CA ASP A 113 3.64 13.29 16.77
C ASP A 113 4.40 12.84 18.03
N ASP A 114 3.86 11.88 18.78
CA ASP A 114 4.51 11.32 19.97
C ASP A 114 5.81 10.60 19.59
N VAL A 115 5.85 9.93 18.42
CA VAL A 115 7.04 9.20 17.94
C VAL A 115 8.25 10.14 17.84
N TYR A 116 8.06 11.33 17.26
CA TYR A 116 9.16 12.29 17.13
C TYR A 116 9.61 12.86 18.46
N ALA A 117 8.66 13.15 19.36
CA ALA A 117 8.96 13.67 20.70
C ALA A 117 9.74 12.64 21.53
N GLU A 118 9.34 11.37 21.47
CA GLU A 118 10.02 10.28 22.18
C GLU A 118 11.41 10.01 21.61
N LEU A 119 11.57 9.98 20.29
CA LEU A 119 12.88 9.88 19.65
C LEU A 119 13.80 11.02 20.09
N ALA A 120 13.30 12.26 20.12
CA ALA A 120 14.06 13.43 20.54
C ALA A 120 14.48 13.39 22.02
N ALA A 121 13.74 12.66 22.87
CA ALA A 121 14.00 12.53 24.29
C ALA A 121 14.99 11.40 24.65
N LEU A 122 15.45 10.60 23.67
CA LEU A 122 16.41 9.53 23.90
C LEU A 122 17.78 10.07 24.32
N ASP A 123 18.39 9.42 25.31
CA ASP A 123 19.72 9.79 25.83
C ASP A 123 20.87 9.54 24.83
N GLN A 124 20.63 8.72 23.81
CA GLN A 124 21.62 8.35 22.80
C GLN A 124 21.03 8.46 21.40
N ALA A 125 21.91 8.77 20.43
CA ALA A 125 21.51 8.85 19.05
C ALA A 125 21.16 7.45 18.50
N VAL A 126 20.04 7.35 17.80
CA VAL A 126 19.59 6.12 17.13
C VAL A 126 19.85 6.18 15.63
N THR A 127 20.04 5.01 15.01
CA THR A 127 20.39 4.91 13.59
C THR A 127 19.27 4.25 12.81
N ILE A 128 18.70 4.99 11.85
CA ILE A 128 17.59 4.55 11.01
C ILE A 128 18.07 4.51 9.55
N VAL A 129 17.82 3.39 8.88
CA VAL A 129 18.13 3.19 7.46
C VAL A 129 16.84 2.89 6.71
N VAL A 130 16.40 3.76 5.81
CA VAL A 130 15.16 3.57 5.06
C VAL A 130 15.47 3.24 3.59
N PRO A 131 15.41 1.97 3.18
CA PRO A 131 15.67 1.55 1.82
C PRO A 131 14.48 1.83 0.88
N ASP A 132 14.77 1.85 -0.42
CA ASP A 132 13.79 1.76 -1.51
C ASP A 132 12.57 2.70 -1.37
N VAL A 133 12.77 3.98 -1.02
CA VAL A 133 11.66 4.93 -0.79
C VAL A 133 10.75 5.08 -2.00
N ASP A 134 11.24 4.85 -3.22
CA ASP A 134 10.42 4.81 -4.43
C ASP A 134 9.39 3.68 -4.49
N ARG A 135 9.47 2.69 -3.61
CA ARG A 135 8.52 1.57 -3.49
C ARG A 135 7.47 1.78 -2.40
N ALA A 136 7.47 2.95 -1.75
CA ALA A 136 6.50 3.29 -0.73
C ALA A 136 5.07 3.34 -1.30
N GLY A 137 4.13 2.91 -0.47
CA GLY A 137 2.70 2.97 -0.72
C GLY A 137 2.12 1.75 -1.44
N PRO A 138 0.82 1.46 -1.19
CA PRO A 138 0.15 0.31 -1.81
C PRO A 138 -0.29 0.57 -3.26
N VAL A 139 -0.23 1.83 -3.73
CA VAL A 139 -0.60 2.24 -5.09
C VAL A 139 0.49 3.15 -5.64
N ARG A 140 1.13 2.76 -6.74
CA ARG A 140 2.29 3.49 -7.29
C ARG A 140 1.96 4.94 -7.66
N ALA A 141 0.78 5.17 -8.23
CA ALA A 141 0.35 6.49 -8.68
C ALA A 141 -0.16 7.41 -7.55
N ALA A 142 -0.23 6.93 -6.29
CA ALA A 142 -0.73 7.72 -5.16
C ALA A 142 0.30 8.72 -4.59
N GLY A 143 1.56 8.68 -5.05
CA GLY A 143 2.59 9.63 -4.64
C GLY A 143 3.14 9.44 -3.22
N GLU A 144 3.01 8.23 -2.66
CA GLU A 144 3.37 7.94 -1.27
C GLU A 144 4.86 8.16 -0.98
N ALA A 145 5.76 7.92 -1.93
CA ALA A 145 7.20 8.21 -1.76
C ALA A 145 7.47 9.68 -1.41
N ALA A 146 6.75 10.62 -2.04
CA ALA A 146 6.87 12.05 -1.72
C ALA A 146 6.27 12.37 -0.34
N ARG A 147 5.18 11.71 0.03
CA ARG A 147 4.57 11.82 1.36
C ARG A 147 5.50 11.29 2.44
N LEU A 148 6.12 10.12 2.25
CA LEU A 148 7.10 9.55 3.16
C LEU A 148 8.27 10.52 3.41
N VAL A 149 8.77 11.16 2.36
CA VAL A 149 9.82 12.18 2.50
C VAL A 149 9.36 13.38 3.31
N ARG A 150 8.18 13.93 3.02
CA ARG A 150 7.64 15.14 3.66
C ARG A 150 7.20 14.92 5.10
N GLU A 151 6.42 13.88 5.31
CA GLU A 151 5.67 13.61 6.54
C GLU A 151 6.51 12.81 7.55
N VAL A 152 7.58 12.12 7.11
CA VAL A 152 8.39 11.24 7.96
C VAL A 152 9.88 11.52 7.88
N LEU A 153 10.50 11.40 6.71
CA LEU A 153 11.97 11.46 6.61
C LEU A 153 12.51 12.86 6.95
N LYS A 154 11.80 13.92 6.57
CA LYS A 154 12.14 15.31 6.94
C LYS A 154 12.07 15.53 8.46
N PRO A 155 10.95 15.21 9.15
CA PRO A 155 10.90 15.25 10.61
C PRO A 155 12.01 14.42 11.27
N LEU A 156 12.25 13.19 10.81
CA LEU A 156 13.33 12.34 11.34
C LEU A 156 14.71 12.97 11.12
N ALA A 157 14.97 13.58 9.97
CA ALA A 157 16.22 14.29 9.69
C ALA A 157 16.43 15.50 10.62
N ALA A 158 15.35 16.20 10.98
CA ALA A 158 15.38 17.34 11.89
C ALA A 158 15.60 16.95 13.36
N THR A 159 15.18 15.75 13.79
CA THR A 159 15.35 15.26 15.16
C THR A 159 16.81 14.96 15.49
N GLU A 160 17.47 15.74 16.35
CA GLU A 160 18.92 15.69 16.59
C GLU A 160 19.46 14.33 17.06
N THR A 161 18.66 13.55 17.78
CA THR A 161 18.98 12.20 18.24
C THR A 161 18.87 11.14 17.14
N VAL A 162 18.44 11.47 15.92
CA VAL A 162 18.32 10.51 14.82
C VAL A 162 19.51 10.64 13.87
N ARG A 163 20.08 9.52 13.44
CA ARG A 163 21.03 9.44 12.32
C ARG A 163 20.38 8.66 11.21
N LEU A 164 20.21 9.29 10.05
CA LEU A 164 19.33 8.82 9.00
C LEU A 164 20.12 8.50 7.73
N LEU A 165 19.95 7.31 7.18
CA LEU A 165 20.44 6.94 5.84
C LEU A 165 19.22 6.54 5.02
N VAL A 166 18.97 7.20 3.90
CA VAL A 166 17.80 6.92 3.06
C VAL A 166 18.23 6.63 1.62
N ASP A 167 17.58 5.66 0.98
CA ASP A 167 17.67 5.47 -0.47
C ASP A 167 16.46 6.12 -1.14
N VAL A 168 16.68 7.22 -1.86
CA VAL A 168 15.64 8.09 -2.40
C VAL A 168 15.91 8.53 -3.84
N PRO A 169 14.88 8.65 -4.70
CA PRO A 169 15.02 9.27 -6.01
C PRO A 169 15.59 10.70 -5.94
N ARG A 170 16.37 11.10 -6.96
CA ARG A 170 17.07 12.41 -6.96
C ARG A 170 16.20 13.62 -6.60
N PRO A 171 14.99 13.80 -7.19
CA PRO A 171 14.16 14.95 -6.84
C PRO A 171 13.80 14.98 -5.35
N LEU A 172 13.58 13.81 -4.77
CA LEU A 172 13.23 13.64 -3.36
C LEU A 172 14.46 13.74 -2.44
N ALA A 173 15.66 13.42 -2.92
CA ALA A 173 16.92 13.66 -2.18
C ALA A 173 17.15 15.16 -1.95
N VAL A 174 16.95 15.97 -3.01
CA VAL A 174 17.03 17.43 -2.91
C VAL A 174 15.93 17.96 -1.99
N GLU A 175 14.71 17.45 -2.14
CA GLU A 175 13.61 17.83 -1.26
C GLU A 175 13.92 17.54 0.20
N LEU A 176 14.44 16.34 0.54
CA LEU A 176 14.81 15.96 1.91
C LEU A 176 15.89 16.88 2.50
N ALA A 177 16.89 17.27 1.70
CA ALA A 177 17.97 18.14 2.14
C ALA A 177 17.51 19.59 2.38
N ASP A 178 16.42 20.02 1.75
CA ASP A 178 15.90 21.37 1.86
C ASP A 178 15.48 21.73 3.30
N GLY A 179 15.95 22.89 3.78
CA GLY A 179 15.67 23.39 5.13
C GLY A 179 16.53 22.80 6.26
N LEU A 180 17.39 21.81 6.00
CA LEU A 180 18.29 21.27 7.02
C LEU A 180 19.53 22.15 7.24
N PRO A 181 20.10 22.19 8.46
CA PRO A 181 21.32 22.94 8.75
C PRO A 181 22.49 22.57 7.84
N TYR A 182 23.36 23.55 7.56
CA TYR A 182 24.54 23.29 6.73
C TYR A 182 25.42 22.20 7.35
N GLY A 183 25.80 21.20 6.54
CA GLY A 183 26.66 20.09 6.95
C GLY A 183 25.93 18.97 7.69
N SER A 184 24.63 19.09 8.00
CA SER A 184 23.87 17.98 8.62
C SER A 184 23.49 16.88 7.64
N VAL A 185 23.42 17.20 6.34
CA VAL A 185 23.03 16.30 5.26
C VAL A 185 24.10 16.20 4.17
N GLN A 186 24.30 14.99 3.65
CA GLN A 186 25.10 14.72 2.47
C GLN A 186 24.31 13.89 1.46
N ILE A 187 24.27 14.36 0.22
CA ILE A 187 23.71 13.58 -0.90
C ILE A 187 24.85 12.77 -1.53
N ILE A 188 24.67 11.46 -1.62
CA ILE A 188 25.56 10.53 -2.32
C ILE A 188 24.83 10.10 -3.59
N ASP A 189 25.13 10.76 -4.71
CA ASP A 189 24.60 10.39 -6.02
C ASP A 189 25.55 9.38 -6.69
N LEU A 190 25.10 8.14 -6.82
CA LEU A 190 25.89 7.03 -7.36
C LEU A 190 26.25 7.17 -8.84
N ASP A 191 25.72 8.16 -9.56
CA ASP A 191 26.14 8.46 -10.93
C ASP A 191 27.15 9.62 -11.02
N GLU A 192 27.42 10.32 -9.92
CA GLU A 192 28.47 11.34 -9.92
C GLU A 192 29.87 10.71 -9.93
N PRO A 193 30.85 11.30 -10.64
CA PRO A 193 32.19 10.72 -10.80
C PRO A 193 32.92 10.36 -9.50
N GLN A 194 32.63 11.09 -8.41
CA GLN A 194 33.25 10.87 -7.10
C GLN A 194 32.69 9.64 -6.35
N TRP A 195 31.50 9.17 -6.71
CA TRP A 195 30.81 8.03 -6.10
C TRP A 195 30.67 6.84 -7.06
N ALA A 196 30.76 7.09 -8.36
CA ALA A 196 30.78 6.08 -9.41
C ALA A 196 31.99 5.14 -9.25
N ASP A 197 31.84 3.91 -9.74
CA ASP A 197 32.92 2.93 -9.81
C ASP A 197 32.98 2.28 -11.20
N PRO A 198 33.55 3.00 -12.19
CA PRO A 198 33.63 2.51 -13.56
C PRO A 198 34.47 1.23 -13.67
N GLU A 199 35.53 1.08 -12.86
CA GLU A 199 36.33 -0.15 -12.85
C GLU A 199 35.57 -1.34 -12.27
N GLY A 200 34.71 -1.09 -11.27
CA GLY A 200 33.78 -2.08 -10.73
C GLY A 200 32.84 -2.64 -11.80
N LEU A 201 32.37 -1.80 -12.73
CA LEU A 201 31.56 -2.25 -13.86
C LEU A 201 32.33 -3.16 -14.82
N VAL A 202 33.61 -2.84 -15.08
CA VAL A 202 34.47 -3.70 -15.91
C VAL A 202 34.69 -5.05 -15.23
N ARG A 203 35.00 -5.07 -13.92
CA ARG A 203 35.16 -6.31 -13.15
C ARG A 203 33.86 -7.12 -13.12
N HIS A 204 32.71 -6.47 -12.99
CA HIS A 204 31.41 -7.12 -13.06
C HIS A 204 31.18 -7.78 -14.42
N ALA A 205 31.39 -7.05 -15.52
CA ALA A 205 31.26 -7.59 -16.87
C ALA A 205 32.22 -8.76 -17.11
N GLU A 206 33.48 -8.64 -16.67
CA GLU A 206 34.49 -9.67 -16.82
C GLU A 206 34.15 -10.94 -16.04
N ALA A 207 33.65 -10.79 -14.81
CA ALA A 207 33.19 -11.91 -13.99
C ALA A 207 32.00 -12.63 -14.63
N ALA A 208 31.00 -11.88 -15.13
CA ALA A 208 29.82 -12.44 -15.78
C ALA A 208 30.14 -13.14 -17.12
N LEU A 209 31.14 -12.66 -17.86
CA LEU A 209 31.64 -13.30 -19.09
C LEU A 209 32.56 -14.50 -18.82
N SER A 210 32.91 -14.79 -17.57
CA SER A 210 33.88 -15.82 -17.23
C SER A 210 33.27 -17.23 -17.31
N PRO A 211 33.98 -18.25 -17.82
CA PRO A 211 33.48 -19.63 -17.83
C PRO A 211 33.12 -20.18 -16.44
N GLN A 212 33.74 -19.64 -15.39
CA GLN A 212 33.43 -19.95 -13.98
C GLN A 212 32.02 -19.49 -13.57
N ALA A 213 31.47 -18.47 -14.24
CA ALA A 213 30.08 -18.04 -14.10
C ALA A 213 29.14 -18.82 -15.04
N ALA A 214 29.57 -20.00 -15.53
CA ALA A 214 28.85 -20.84 -16.48
C ALA A 214 28.61 -20.20 -17.87
N ALA A 215 29.37 -19.16 -18.22
CA ALA A 215 29.34 -18.61 -19.58
C ALA A 215 29.78 -19.66 -20.61
N PRO A 216 29.11 -19.77 -21.78
CA PRO A 216 29.49 -20.69 -22.84
C PRO A 216 30.92 -20.43 -23.33
N ALA A 217 31.60 -21.47 -23.79
CA ALA A 217 32.96 -21.40 -24.31
C ALA A 217 32.99 -20.70 -25.69
N LEU A 218 33.16 -19.39 -25.68
CA LEU A 218 33.21 -18.49 -26.83
C LEU A 218 34.59 -17.80 -26.87
N PRO A 219 35.06 -17.31 -28.04
CA PRO A 219 36.38 -16.67 -28.13
C PRO A 219 36.59 -15.54 -27.11
N PHE A 220 35.56 -14.73 -26.86
CA PHE A 220 35.59 -13.61 -25.91
C PHE A 220 35.24 -13.99 -24.46
N THR A 221 35.00 -15.27 -24.15
CA THR A 221 34.82 -15.75 -22.76
C THR A 221 36.03 -16.57 -22.28
N VAL A 222 36.65 -17.36 -23.18
CA VAL A 222 37.78 -18.23 -22.85
C VAL A 222 39.14 -17.53 -22.92
N ASP A 223 39.33 -16.60 -23.86
CA ASP A 223 40.56 -15.80 -23.94
C ASP A 223 40.48 -14.64 -22.93
N PRO A 224 41.33 -14.60 -21.88
CA PRO A 224 41.29 -13.54 -20.89
C PRO A 224 41.49 -12.14 -21.48
N ALA A 225 42.31 -11.99 -22.52
CA ALA A 225 42.56 -10.68 -23.12
C ALA A 225 41.34 -10.18 -23.89
N ALA A 226 40.71 -11.05 -24.70
CA ALA A 226 39.48 -10.72 -25.41
C ALA A 226 38.31 -10.47 -24.45
N ARG A 227 38.21 -11.26 -23.37
CA ARG A 227 37.19 -11.09 -22.33
C ARG A 227 37.34 -9.74 -21.63
N HIS A 228 38.55 -9.40 -21.21
CA HIS A 228 38.81 -8.12 -20.57
C HIS A 228 38.52 -6.94 -21.52
N ALA A 229 38.90 -7.05 -22.81
CA ALA A 229 38.60 -6.02 -23.79
C ALA A 229 37.10 -5.78 -23.98
N LEU A 230 36.30 -6.85 -24.08
CA LEU A 230 34.84 -6.76 -24.18
C LEU A 230 34.22 -6.22 -22.88
N ALA A 231 34.67 -6.71 -21.72
CA ALA A 231 34.23 -6.23 -20.42
C ALA A 231 34.49 -4.73 -20.24
N ALA A 232 35.66 -4.25 -20.68
CA ALA A 232 36.00 -2.83 -20.64
C ALA A 232 35.11 -1.99 -21.55
N ALA A 233 34.77 -2.49 -22.75
CA ALA A 233 33.84 -1.83 -23.66
C ALA A 233 32.41 -1.77 -23.09
N ILE A 234 31.92 -2.87 -22.52
CA ILE A 234 30.62 -2.93 -21.84
C ILE A 234 30.58 -1.93 -20.67
N GLY A 235 31.61 -1.94 -19.80
CA GLY A 235 31.70 -1.04 -18.66
C GLY A 235 31.68 0.44 -19.07
N ARG A 236 32.43 0.81 -20.13
CA ARG A 236 32.40 2.18 -20.68
C ARG A 236 31.02 2.57 -21.19
N ARG A 237 30.36 1.69 -21.94
CA ARG A 237 29.06 1.98 -22.55
C ARG A 237 27.94 2.05 -21.51
N ALA A 238 27.96 1.16 -20.51
CA ALA A 238 27.00 1.14 -19.40
C ALA A 238 27.06 2.38 -18.50
N GLY A 239 28.16 3.15 -18.56
CA GLY A 239 28.34 4.38 -17.80
C GLY A 239 28.48 4.10 -16.31
N THR A 240 27.38 4.20 -15.58
CA THR A 240 27.30 4.09 -14.11
C THR A 240 26.31 3.01 -13.65
N SER A 241 25.72 2.24 -14.57
CA SER A 241 24.69 1.25 -14.27
C SER A 241 25.20 -0.20 -14.32
N PRO A 242 25.31 -0.88 -13.16
CA PRO A 242 25.53 -2.32 -13.10
C PRO A 242 24.45 -3.13 -13.81
N LEU A 243 23.19 -2.66 -13.81
CA LEU A 243 22.10 -3.35 -14.49
C LEU A 243 22.31 -3.38 -16.01
N VAL A 244 22.78 -2.28 -16.61
CA VAL A 244 23.08 -2.27 -18.05
C VAL A 244 24.19 -3.26 -18.39
N VAL A 245 25.20 -3.42 -17.51
CA VAL A 245 26.23 -4.45 -17.66
C VAL A 245 25.61 -5.85 -17.67
N GLU A 246 24.78 -6.17 -16.66
CA GLU A 246 24.09 -7.48 -16.56
C GLU A 246 23.27 -7.76 -17.81
N LEU A 247 22.38 -6.84 -18.21
CA LEU A 247 21.51 -7.02 -19.37
C LEU A 247 22.29 -7.12 -20.69
N ALA A 248 23.40 -6.39 -20.82
CA ALA A 248 24.27 -6.49 -21.99
C ALA A 248 24.93 -7.87 -22.09
N VAL A 249 25.52 -8.35 -20.99
CA VAL A 249 26.17 -9.66 -20.94
C VAL A 249 25.15 -10.76 -21.20
N ASP A 250 24.00 -10.75 -20.51
CA ASP A 250 22.92 -11.73 -20.70
C ASP A 250 22.46 -11.76 -22.17
N SER A 251 22.27 -10.60 -22.80
CA SER A 251 21.83 -10.51 -24.20
C SER A 251 22.88 -11.07 -25.19
N ILE A 252 24.16 -10.84 -24.93
CA ILE A 252 25.27 -11.35 -25.75
C ILE A 252 25.42 -12.86 -25.58
N LEU A 253 25.31 -13.38 -24.36
CA LEU A 253 25.48 -14.81 -24.07
C LEU A 253 24.28 -15.65 -24.52
N MET A 254 23.07 -15.09 -24.45
CA MET A 254 21.84 -15.79 -24.88
C MET A 254 21.83 -16.07 -26.39
N ALA A 255 22.38 -15.16 -27.18
CA ALA A 255 22.57 -15.34 -28.60
C ALA A 255 23.93 -14.74 -28.96
N PRO A 256 24.99 -15.54 -29.12
CA PRO A 256 26.34 -15.05 -29.45
C PRO A 256 26.65 -14.98 -30.97
N GLU A 257 25.86 -15.61 -31.83
CA GLU A 257 26.14 -15.77 -33.27
C GLU A 257 26.22 -14.42 -34.01
N GLY A 258 27.34 -14.14 -34.67
CA GLY A 258 27.51 -12.88 -35.42
C GLY A 258 27.70 -11.63 -34.54
N PHE A 259 27.87 -11.79 -33.23
CA PHE A 259 28.31 -10.69 -32.36
C PHE A 259 29.80 -10.41 -32.59
N GLY A 260 30.12 -9.16 -32.96
CA GLY A 260 31.48 -8.68 -33.10
C GLY A 260 31.93 -7.97 -31.82
N PRO A 261 32.82 -8.56 -30.99
CA PRO A 261 33.23 -7.95 -29.72
C PRO A 261 34.02 -6.64 -29.87
N ALA A 262 34.52 -6.36 -31.08
CA ALA A 262 35.22 -5.11 -31.40
C ALA A 262 34.29 -3.94 -31.73
N ASP A 263 32.98 -4.18 -31.89
CA ASP A 263 32.04 -3.17 -32.36
C ASP A 263 31.24 -2.56 -31.21
N GLU A 264 31.87 -1.59 -30.51
CA GLU A 264 31.30 -0.94 -29.33
C GLU A 264 29.99 -0.18 -29.61
N GLN A 265 29.72 0.18 -30.88
CA GLN A 265 28.53 0.98 -31.23
C GLN A 265 27.22 0.23 -30.99
N TYR A 266 27.26 -1.10 -30.94
CA TYR A 266 26.09 -1.95 -30.69
C TYR A 266 25.91 -2.33 -29.21
N LEU A 267 26.84 -1.92 -28.34
CA LEU A 267 26.72 -2.14 -26.91
C LEU A 267 25.78 -1.11 -26.28
N PRO A 268 24.88 -1.54 -25.39
CA PRO A 268 23.87 -0.68 -24.82
C PRO A 268 24.47 0.24 -23.75
N GLY A 269 24.05 1.49 -23.74
CA GLY A 269 24.34 2.45 -22.67
C GLY A 269 23.14 2.75 -21.76
N SER A 270 22.00 2.10 -22.01
CA SER A 270 20.81 2.20 -21.16
C SER A 270 20.04 0.89 -21.13
N VAL A 271 19.13 0.75 -20.16
CA VAL A 271 18.22 -0.40 -20.08
C VAL A 271 17.37 -0.50 -21.35
N GLY A 272 16.93 0.63 -21.90
CA GLY A 272 16.18 0.68 -23.16
C GLY A 272 16.99 0.16 -24.35
N GLU A 273 18.26 0.56 -24.48
CA GLU A 273 19.15 0.03 -25.51
C GLU A 273 19.46 -1.46 -25.29
N ALA A 274 19.51 -1.94 -24.04
CA ALA A 274 19.71 -3.35 -23.74
C ALA A 274 18.50 -4.20 -24.19
N LEU A 275 17.27 -3.70 -23.99
CA LEU A 275 16.06 -4.30 -24.56
C LEU A 275 16.12 -4.34 -26.10
N ASP A 276 16.61 -3.25 -26.73
CA ASP A 276 16.77 -3.19 -28.19
C ASP A 276 17.78 -4.21 -28.71
N LEU A 277 18.92 -4.30 -28.04
CA LEU A 277 19.96 -5.26 -28.37
C LEU A 277 19.39 -6.67 -28.26
N HIS A 278 18.76 -7.01 -27.13
CA HIS A 278 18.20 -8.33 -26.89
C HIS A 278 17.21 -8.75 -27.99
N ALA A 279 16.24 -7.88 -28.30
CA ALA A 279 15.24 -8.16 -29.32
C ALA A 279 15.89 -8.41 -30.69
N ARG A 280 16.83 -7.54 -31.12
CA ARG A 280 17.52 -7.68 -32.40
C ARG A 280 18.37 -8.95 -32.47
N ARG A 281 19.04 -9.32 -31.39
CA ARG A 281 19.83 -10.57 -31.30
C ARG A 281 18.97 -11.81 -31.49
N LEU A 282 17.71 -11.78 -31.06
CA LEU A 282 16.73 -12.85 -31.29
C LEU A 282 15.91 -12.68 -32.59
N GLY A 283 16.28 -11.73 -33.45
CA GLY A 283 15.58 -11.47 -34.72
C GLY A 283 14.20 -10.84 -34.56
N ALA A 284 13.89 -10.28 -33.39
CA ALA A 284 12.63 -9.61 -33.09
C ALA A 284 12.74 -8.09 -33.23
N ASP A 285 11.61 -7.45 -33.52
CA ASP A 285 11.48 -6.00 -33.47
C ASP A 285 11.48 -5.53 -32.00
N PRO A 286 12.32 -4.55 -31.61
CA PRO A 286 12.36 -4.07 -30.24
C PRO A 286 11.05 -3.49 -29.71
N GLN A 287 10.21 -2.93 -30.58
CA GLN A 287 8.90 -2.45 -30.13
C GLN A 287 7.98 -3.60 -29.72
N THR A 288 8.12 -4.77 -30.36
CA THR A 288 7.38 -5.98 -29.97
C THR A 288 7.74 -6.43 -28.55
N LEU A 289 9.02 -6.46 -28.18
CA LEU A 289 9.44 -6.77 -26.80
C LEU A 289 8.87 -5.75 -25.80
N ARG A 290 8.95 -4.45 -26.10
CA ARG A 290 8.37 -3.41 -25.21
C ARG A 290 6.87 -3.56 -25.03
N LEU A 291 6.13 -3.89 -26.09
CA LEU A 291 4.68 -4.13 -25.99
C LEU A 291 4.37 -5.36 -25.13
N ILE A 292 5.17 -6.43 -25.22
CA ILE A 292 5.03 -7.62 -24.36
C ILE A 292 5.28 -7.27 -22.88
N LEU A 293 6.30 -6.47 -22.59
CA LEU A 293 6.64 -6.08 -21.21
C LEU A 293 5.76 -4.95 -20.66
N ALA A 294 5.02 -4.22 -21.50
CA ALA A 294 4.27 -3.04 -21.09
C ALA A 294 3.22 -3.33 -20.00
N PRO A 295 2.41 -4.40 -20.06
CA PRO A 295 1.49 -4.71 -18.96
C PRO A 295 2.21 -4.94 -17.63
N LEU A 296 3.37 -5.62 -17.65
CA LEU A 296 4.17 -5.84 -16.44
C LEU A 296 4.81 -4.55 -15.92
N ALA A 297 5.16 -3.62 -16.82
CA ALA A 297 5.63 -2.29 -16.47
C ALA A 297 4.51 -1.38 -15.97
N LEU A 298 3.25 -1.69 -16.26
CA LEU A 298 2.08 -0.94 -15.75
C LEU A 298 1.41 -1.63 -14.57
N ALA A 299 1.85 -2.85 -14.23
CA ALA A 299 1.26 -3.68 -13.20
C ALA A 299 1.42 -3.05 -11.81
N GLU A 300 0.47 -3.35 -10.95
CA GLU A 300 0.44 -2.96 -9.55
C GLU A 300 0.58 -4.21 -8.67
N GLY A 301 0.87 -4.01 -7.38
CA GLY A 301 1.11 -5.11 -6.44
C GLY A 301 2.35 -5.94 -6.79
N ASP A 302 2.31 -7.24 -6.50
CA ASP A 302 3.45 -8.15 -6.63
C ASP A 302 3.67 -8.71 -8.04
N GLY A 303 2.75 -8.44 -8.97
CA GLY A 303 2.84 -8.88 -10.36
C GLY A 303 1.47 -9.09 -10.99
N LEU A 304 1.48 -9.49 -12.26
CA LEU A 304 0.29 -9.72 -13.06
C LEU A 304 0.03 -11.23 -13.20
N PRO A 305 -1.22 -11.72 -13.07
CA PRO A 305 -1.57 -13.09 -13.41
C PRO A 305 -1.21 -13.42 -14.87
N VAL A 306 -0.51 -14.54 -15.10
CA VAL A 306 0.00 -14.91 -16.44
C VAL A 306 -1.12 -14.98 -17.49
N GLU A 307 -2.30 -15.47 -17.12
CA GLU A 307 -3.49 -15.57 -17.98
C GLU A 307 -3.96 -14.22 -18.53
N MET A 308 -3.67 -13.11 -17.84
CA MET A 308 -4.08 -11.77 -18.26
C MET A 308 -3.11 -11.14 -19.27
N LEU A 309 -1.88 -11.64 -19.38
CA LEU A 309 -0.81 -10.99 -20.12
C LEU A 309 -1.22 -10.75 -21.58
N ALA A 310 -1.71 -11.78 -22.29
CA ALA A 310 -2.09 -11.65 -23.70
C ALA A 310 -3.16 -10.57 -23.96
N ARG A 311 -4.20 -10.55 -23.11
CA ARG A 311 -5.28 -9.55 -23.18
C ARG A 311 -4.71 -8.13 -23.01
N LEU A 312 -3.87 -7.92 -21.99
CA LEU A 312 -3.36 -6.59 -21.67
C LEU A 312 -2.29 -6.13 -22.67
N VAL A 313 -1.48 -7.03 -23.22
CA VAL A 313 -0.57 -6.70 -24.34
C VAL A 313 -1.39 -6.20 -25.52
N GLY A 314 -2.47 -6.89 -25.89
CA GLY A 314 -3.37 -6.47 -26.96
C GLY A 314 -4.02 -5.11 -26.69
N ALA A 315 -4.47 -4.88 -25.45
CA ALA A 315 -5.05 -3.60 -25.03
C ALA A 315 -4.05 -2.44 -25.13
N VAL A 316 -2.82 -2.62 -24.63
CA VAL A 316 -1.78 -1.58 -24.72
C VAL A 316 -1.40 -1.33 -26.18
N ALA A 317 -1.26 -2.39 -26.99
CA ALA A 317 -0.92 -2.31 -28.41
C ALA A 317 -2.04 -1.74 -29.30
N GLY A 318 -3.30 -1.81 -28.84
CA GLY A 318 -4.48 -1.40 -29.62
C GLY A 318 -4.81 -2.34 -30.79
N ARG A 319 -4.32 -3.59 -30.74
CA ARG A 319 -4.55 -4.64 -31.74
C ARG A 319 -4.39 -6.01 -31.10
N ASP A 320 -4.97 -7.05 -31.69
CA ASP A 320 -4.74 -8.42 -31.21
C ASP A 320 -3.25 -8.80 -31.37
N MET A 321 -2.69 -9.35 -30.28
CA MET A 321 -1.30 -9.77 -30.15
C MET A 321 -1.20 -11.20 -29.58
N SER A 322 -2.32 -11.93 -29.50
CA SER A 322 -2.39 -13.23 -28.80
C SER A 322 -1.41 -14.26 -29.35
N GLU A 323 -1.31 -14.38 -30.68
CA GLU A 323 -0.34 -15.28 -31.33
C GLU A 323 1.12 -14.88 -31.04
N THR A 324 1.40 -13.57 -31.01
CA THR A 324 2.74 -13.06 -30.69
C THR A 324 3.11 -13.38 -29.24
N VAL A 325 2.15 -13.31 -28.32
CA VAL A 325 2.36 -13.59 -26.90
C VAL A 325 2.56 -15.08 -26.62
N ALA A 326 1.90 -15.97 -27.36
CA ALA A 326 2.00 -17.42 -27.17
C ALA A 326 3.45 -17.97 -27.25
N GLY A 327 4.34 -17.31 -28.00
CA GLY A 327 5.78 -17.62 -28.08
C GLY A 327 6.70 -16.59 -27.41
N ALA A 328 6.14 -15.56 -26.77
CA ALA A 328 6.89 -14.39 -26.32
C ALA A 328 7.84 -14.66 -25.16
N MET A 329 7.67 -15.75 -24.40
CA MET A 329 8.50 -16.02 -23.23
C MET A 329 9.97 -16.29 -23.57
N THR A 330 10.28 -16.75 -24.79
CA THR A 330 11.67 -16.82 -25.26
C THR A 330 12.31 -15.43 -25.36
N LEU A 331 11.52 -14.42 -25.70
CA LEU A 331 11.95 -13.03 -25.87
C LEU A 331 11.88 -12.22 -24.56
N ALA A 332 10.89 -12.48 -23.72
CA ALA A 332 10.66 -11.75 -22.47
C ALA A 332 11.31 -12.40 -21.24
N GLY A 333 11.61 -13.71 -21.30
CA GLY A 333 12.11 -14.53 -20.19
C GLY A 333 13.22 -13.89 -19.36
N PRO A 334 14.29 -13.35 -19.98
CA PRO A 334 15.39 -12.71 -19.25
C PRO A 334 15.01 -11.44 -18.47
N PHE A 335 13.83 -10.86 -18.69
CA PHE A 335 13.38 -9.62 -18.06
C PHE A 335 12.25 -9.84 -17.04
N VAL A 336 11.72 -11.07 -16.97
CA VAL A 336 10.59 -11.42 -16.11
C VAL A 336 10.97 -12.52 -15.14
N GLN A 337 10.27 -12.58 -14.02
CA GLN A 337 10.41 -13.64 -13.04
C GLN A 337 9.03 -14.09 -12.58
N PRO A 338 8.84 -15.42 -12.38
CA PRO A 338 7.63 -15.91 -11.77
C PRO A 338 7.59 -15.49 -10.30
N GLY A 339 6.40 -15.12 -9.84
CA GLY A 339 6.04 -14.97 -8.44
C GLY A 339 4.85 -15.89 -8.14
N GLN A 340 4.53 -16.03 -6.86
CA GLN A 340 3.28 -16.62 -6.42
C GLN A 340 2.46 -15.55 -5.73
N ALA A 341 1.16 -15.52 -6.00
CA ALA A 341 0.24 -14.75 -5.18
C ALA A 341 0.26 -15.30 -3.75
N ASP A 342 -0.01 -14.44 -2.76
CA ASP A 342 -0.11 -14.87 -1.37
C ASP A 342 -1.21 -15.93 -1.21
N GLY A 343 -0.83 -17.10 -0.67
CA GLY A 343 -1.71 -18.25 -0.44
C GLY A 343 -1.34 -19.50 -1.25
N ASP A 344 -1.45 -20.67 -0.62
CA ASP A 344 -1.19 -21.96 -1.26
C ASP A 344 -2.18 -22.20 -2.41
N GLY A 345 -1.68 -22.41 -3.63
CA GLY A 345 -2.50 -22.61 -4.84
C GLY A 345 -2.94 -21.33 -5.58
N GLY A 346 -2.41 -20.15 -5.26
CA GLY A 346 -2.67 -18.91 -6.01
C GLY A 346 -2.17 -18.96 -7.48
N PRO A 347 -2.71 -18.09 -8.37
CA PRO A 347 -2.28 -18.04 -9.77
C PRO A 347 -0.79 -17.68 -9.86
N THR A 348 -0.14 -18.16 -10.93
CA THR A 348 1.25 -17.79 -11.19
C THR A 348 1.30 -16.33 -11.62
N LEU A 349 1.99 -15.52 -10.84
CA LEU A 349 2.21 -14.12 -11.16
C LEU A 349 3.48 -13.98 -12.00
N LEU A 350 3.46 -13.03 -12.93
CA LEU A 350 4.63 -12.56 -13.65
C LEU A 350 4.94 -11.14 -13.21
N ARG A 351 6.21 -10.88 -12.89
CA ARG A 351 6.71 -9.54 -12.60
C ARG A 351 8.02 -9.29 -13.32
N LEU A 352 8.36 -8.02 -13.49
CA LEU A 352 9.69 -7.66 -14.01
C LEU A 352 10.76 -8.05 -13.01
N ARG A 353 11.91 -8.53 -13.50
CA ARG A 353 13.08 -8.86 -12.65
C ARG A 353 13.65 -7.65 -11.93
N HIS A 354 13.55 -6.47 -12.55
CA HIS A 354 14.09 -5.24 -12.00
C HIS A 354 13.19 -4.02 -12.31
N PRO A 355 12.92 -3.11 -11.35
CA PRO A 355 12.05 -1.94 -11.55
C PRO A 355 12.47 -1.02 -12.70
N ALA A 356 13.77 -0.80 -12.89
CA ALA A 356 14.32 0.01 -13.99
C ALA A 356 13.95 -0.50 -15.41
N ILE A 357 13.61 -1.78 -15.57
CA ILE A 357 13.05 -2.30 -16.82
C ILE A 357 11.67 -1.70 -17.04
N GLY A 358 10.85 -1.63 -15.98
CA GLY A 358 9.55 -1.00 -16.00
C GLY A 358 9.64 0.49 -16.32
N ASP A 359 10.61 1.20 -15.73
CA ASP A 359 10.87 2.61 -16.07
C ASP A 359 11.22 2.79 -17.54
N ALA A 360 12.13 1.97 -18.08
CA ALA A 360 12.54 2.03 -19.48
C ALA A 360 11.39 1.72 -20.45
N VAL A 361 10.55 0.74 -20.11
CA VAL A 361 9.37 0.39 -20.92
C VAL A 361 8.32 1.51 -20.87
N ARG A 362 8.01 2.05 -19.67
CA ARG A 362 7.09 3.19 -19.52
C ARG A 362 7.57 4.44 -20.25
N ALA A 363 8.87 4.75 -20.17
CA ALA A 363 9.46 5.88 -20.89
C ALA A 363 9.39 5.72 -22.42
N GLY A 364 9.34 4.48 -22.92
CA GLY A 364 9.15 4.17 -24.34
C GLY A 364 7.69 4.17 -24.81
N LEU A 365 6.71 4.29 -23.90
CA LEU A 365 5.30 4.38 -24.28
C LEU A 365 4.98 5.80 -24.80
N PRO A 366 4.22 5.94 -25.91
CA PRO A 366 3.82 7.25 -26.42
C PRO A 366 3.03 8.09 -25.41
N ASN A 367 2.23 7.42 -24.57
CA ASN A 367 1.44 8.05 -23.53
C ASN A 367 1.06 7.01 -22.47
N VAL A 368 1.67 7.10 -21.28
CA VAL A 368 1.42 6.19 -20.15
C VAL A 368 -0.04 6.26 -19.70
N ARG A 369 -0.62 7.46 -19.59
CA ARG A 369 -2.02 7.63 -19.20
C ARG A 369 -2.97 6.91 -20.16
N ALA A 370 -2.76 7.05 -21.46
CA ALA A 370 -3.59 6.38 -22.47
C ALA A 370 -3.41 4.85 -22.44
N ALA A 371 -2.20 4.35 -22.16
CA ALA A 371 -1.97 2.93 -21.96
C ALA A 371 -2.71 2.43 -20.72
N GLN A 372 -2.67 3.16 -19.60
CA GLN A 372 -3.42 2.83 -18.39
C GLN A 372 -4.94 2.86 -18.61
N SER A 373 -5.46 3.80 -19.40
CA SER A 373 -6.88 3.80 -19.78
C SER A 373 -7.25 2.50 -20.53
N ARG A 374 -6.44 2.07 -21.50
CA ARG A 374 -6.70 0.83 -22.25
C ARG A 374 -6.57 -0.42 -21.38
N THR A 375 -5.57 -0.46 -20.49
CA THR A 375 -5.41 -1.51 -19.48
C THR A 375 -6.64 -1.58 -18.56
N ALA A 376 -7.07 -0.46 -18.00
CA ALA A 376 -8.24 -0.39 -17.12
C ALA A 376 -9.53 -0.85 -17.83
N MET A 377 -9.76 -0.43 -19.08
CA MET A 377 -10.90 -0.88 -19.86
C MET A 377 -10.87 -2.40 -20.10
N ALA A 378 -9.71 -2.95 -20.47
CA ALA A 378 -9.57 -4.39 -20.69
C ALA A 378 -9.76 -5.23 -19.41
N LEU A 379 -9.38 -4.69 -18.25
CA LEU A 379 -9.63 -5.29 -16.93
C LEU A 379 -11.11 -5.22 -16.56
N LEU A 380 -11.79 -4.08 -16.80
CA LEU A 380 -13.24 -3.96 -16.58
C LEU A 380 -14.03 -4.92 -17.47
N GLU A 381 -13.65 -5.07 -18.73
CA GLU A 381 -14.23 -6.06 -19.65
C GLU A 381 -13.92 -7.51 -19.25
N ALA A 382 -12.97 -7.74 -18.33
CA ALA A 382 -12.67 -9.07 -17.79
C ALA A 382 -13.57 -9.43 -16.59
N VAL A 383 -14.31 -8.48 -16.01
CA VAL A 383 -15.21 -8.72 -14.88
C VAL A 383 -16.41 -9.55 -15.36
N PRO A 384 -16.57 -10.81 -14.92
CA PRO A 384 -17.66 -11.67 -15.38
C PRO A 384 -19.01 -11.10 -14.97
N GLU A 385 -19.95 -10.96 -15.91
CA GLU A 385 -21.31 -10.46 -15.64
C GLU A 385 -21.39 -9.08 -14.96
N GLN A 386 -20.29 -8.30 -14.96
CA GLN A 386 -20.12 -7.09 -14.14
C GLN A 386 -20.25 -7.35 -12.62
N ASP A 387 -19.96 -8.58 -12.19
CA ASP A 387 -19.98 -9.02 -10.80
C ASP A 387 -18.55 -9.04 -10.22
N TRP A 388 -18.26 -8.07 -9.34
CA TRP A 388 -16.98 -7.97 -8.64
C TRP A 388 -16.67 -9.16 -7.72
N GLY A 389 -17.69 -9.90 -7.27
CA GLY A 389 -17.51 -11.12 -6.50
C GLY A 389 -16.93 -12.28 -7.30
N LYS A 390 -17.08 -12.24 -8.63
CA LYS A 390 -16.52 -13.22 -9.58
C LYS A 390 -15.25 -12.73 -10.26
N ALA A 391 -14.88 -11.46 -10.08
CA ALA A 391 -13.67 -10.90 -10.67
C ALA A 391 -12.41 -11.57 -10.11
N ASP A 392 -11.39 -11.70 -10.97
CA ASP A 392 -10.06 -12.10 -10.54
C ASP A 392 -9.53 -11.11 -9.47
N PRO A 393 -8.85 -11.60 -8.41
CA PRO A 393 -8.31 -10.74 -7.36
C PRO A 393 -7.50 -9.55 -7.88
N TYR A 394 -6.65 -9.77 -8.89
CA TYR A 394 -5.86 -8.69 -9.48
C TYR A 394 -6.75 -7.57 -10.05
N VAL A 395 -7.84 -7.94 -10.74
CA VAL A 395 -8.78 -6.95 -11.32
C VAL A 395 -9.43 -6.14 -10.20
N ARG A 396 -10.07 -6.80 -9.22
CA ARG A 396 -10.80 -6.08 -8.16
C ARG A 396 -9.88 -5.23 -7.27
N ASP A 397 -8.67 -5.69 -7.00
CA ASP A 397 -7.77 -5.07 -6.01
C ASP A 397 -6.89 -3.97 -6.63
N HIS A 398 -6.62 -4.02 -7.95
CA HIS A 398 -5.74 -3.08 -8.63
C HIS A 398 -6.39 -2.20 -9.71
N ILE A 399 -7.67 -2.42 -10.06
CA ILE A 399 -8.36 -1.54 -11.04
C ILE A 399 -8.38 -0.07 -10.59
N ALA A 400 -8.48 0.19 -9.29
CA ALA A 400 -8.47 1.54 -8.74
C ALA A 400 -7.13 2.27 -9.01
N ALA A 401 -6.01 1.54 -8.97
CA ALA A 401 -4.69 2.10 -9.26
C ALA A 401 -4.52 2.41 -10.76
N HIS A 402 -4.92 1.48 -11.63
CA HIS A 402 -4.91 1.71 -13.08
C HIS A 402 -5.79 2.91 -13.49
N THR A 403 -6.99 3.02 -12.90
CA THR A 403 -7.90 4.14 -13.17
C THR A 403 -7.42 5.46 -12.56
N LEU A 404 -6.72 5.43 -11.41
CA LEU A 404 -6.10 6.62 -10.83
C LEU A 404 -5.07 7.22 -11.80
N GLU A 405 -4.13 6.42 -12.30
CA GLU A 405 -3.10 6.90 -13.22
C GLU A 405 -3.68 7.28 -14.60
N ALA A 406 -4.76 6.62 -15.01
CA ALA A 406 -5.54 7.02 -16.19
C ALA A 406 -6.28 8.36 -16.00
N GLY A 407 -6.49 8.81 -14.76
CA GLY A 407 -7.36 9.95 -14.43
C GLY A 407 -8.85 9.66 -14.58
N LEU A 408 -9.23 8.38 -14.43
CA LEU A 408 -10.59 7.85 -14.59
C LEU A 408 -11.18 7.27 -13.29
N LEU A 409 -10.46 7.36 -12.18
CA LEU A 409 -10.90 6.77 -10.91
C LEU A 409 -12.26 7.35 -10.43
N PRO A 410 -12.54 8.66 -10.49
CA PRO A 410 -13.83 9.19 -10.04
C PRO A 410 -15.05 8.56 -10.72
N GLN A 411 -14.93 8.16 -12.00
CA GLN A 411 -16.03 7.50 -12.73
C GLN A 411 -16.25 6.06 -12.25
N LEU A 412 -15.23 5.40 -11.71
CA LEU A 412 -15.32 4.05 -11.18
C LEU A 412 -15.86 4.03 -9.74
N LEU A 413 -15.61 5.09 -8.96
CA LEU A 413 -16.02 5.20 -7.54
C LEU A 413 -17.53 5.51 -7.36
N THR A 414 -18.37 4.89 -8.18
CA THR A 414 -19.84 4.92 -8.08
C THR A 414 -20.43 3.51 -7.93
N ASP A 415 -19.60 2.46 -7.88
CA ASP A 415 -20.04 1.08 -7.79
C ASP A 415 -19.82 0.49 -6.39
N PRO A 416 -20.89 0.25 -5.60
CA PRO A 416 -20.78 -0.39 -4.29
C PRO A 416 -20.21 -1.82 -4.34
N GLY A 417 -20.37 -2.54 -5.44
CA GLY A 417 -19.78 -3.86 -5.60
C GLY A 417 -18.26 -3.79 -5.50
N LEU A 418 -17.64 -2.79 -6.14
CA LEU A 418 -16.20 -2.57 -6.02
C LEU A 418 -15.80 -2.28 -4.56
N PHE A 419 -16.52 -1.40 -3.87
CA PHE A 419 -16.21 -1.03 -2.47
C PHE A 419 -16.30 -2.22 -1.51
N VAL A 420 -17.21 -3.15 -1.79
CA VAL A 420 -17.40 -4.36 -0.98
C VAL A 420 -16.35 -5.41 -1.27
N HIS A 421 -15.94 -5.59 -2.53
CA HIS A 421 -15.07 -6.71 -2.92
C HIS A 421 -13.58 -6.37 -2.97
N ALA A 422 -13.19 -5.16 -3.39
CA ALA A 422 -11.79 -4.78 -3.50
C ALA A 422 -11.08 -4.79 -2.14
N ASP A 423 -9.79 -5.10 -2.13
CA ASP A 423 -8.94 -4.93 -0.96
C ASP A 423 -9.02 -3.47 -0.45
N PRO A 424 -9.40 -3.26 0.82
CA PRO A 424 -9.60 -1.93 1.37
C PRO A 424 -8.29 -1.13 1.45
N VAL A 425 -7.11 -1.76 1.46
CA VAL A 425 -5.82 -1.07 1.56
C VAL A 425 -5.48 -0.31 0.25
N PRO A 426 -5.33 -0.97 -0.91
CA PRO A 426 -5.04 -0.27 -2.16
C PRO A 426 -6.22 0.61 -2.60
N LEU A 427 -7.48 0.21 -2.37
CA LEU A 427 -8.63 1.05 -2.72
C LEU A 427 -8.64 2.35 -1.90
N ARG A 428 -8.40 2.28 -0.59
CA ARG A 428 -8.29 3.48 0.25
C ARG A 428 -7.20 4.42 -0.24
N ALA A 429 -5.99 3.91 -0.50
CA ALA A 429 -4.88 4.73 -0.96
C ALA A 429 -5.18 5.40 -2.32
N ALA A 430 -5.83 4.69 -3.23
CA ALA A 430 -6.25 5.26 -4.51
C ALA A 430 -7.28 6.38 -4.33
N VAL A 431 -8.25 6.20 -3.44
CA VAL A 431 -9.29 7.22 -3.15
C VAL A 431 -8.70 8.44 -2.45
N GLU A 432 -7.79 8.26 -1.48
CA GLU A 432 -7.09 9.34 -0.77
C GLU A 432 -6.23 10.21 -1.70
N ALA A 433 -5.73 9.65 -2.81
CA ALA A 433 -4.93 10.38 -3.80
C ALA A 433 -5.78 11.33 -4.68
N VAL A 434 -7.10 11.23 -4.65
CA VAL A 434 -8.00 12.09 -5.41
C VAL A 434 -8.48 13.24 -4.55
N SER A 435 -8.46 14.46 -5.09
CA SER A 435 -9.00 15.65 -4.43
C SER A 435 -10.46 15.45 -4.04
N VAL A 436 -10.85 15.83 -2.82
CA VAL A 436 -12.21 15.61 -2.27
C VAL A 436 -13.30 16.25 -3.14
N GLU A 437 -12.98 17.35 -3.84
CA GLU A 437 -13.89 18.04 -4.77
C GLU A 437 -14.24 17.20 -5.99
N ALA A 438 -13.32 16.34 -6.43
CA ALA A 438 -13.50 15.44 -7.57
C ALA A 438 -14.21 14.13 -7.19
N LEU A 439 -14.29 13.82 -5.89
CA LEU A 439 -14.99 12.63 -5.38
C LEU A 439 -16.50 12.84 -5.36
N GLY A 440 -17.24 11.89 -5.95
CA GLY A 440 -18.69 11.79 -5.79
C GLY A 440 -19.10 11.42 -4.36
N ALA A 441 -20.37 11.61 -4.01
CA ALA A 441 -20.93 11.27 -2.71
C ALA A 441 -20.59 9.83 -2.23
N PRO A 442 -20.78 8.76 -3.04
CA PRO A 442 -20.45 7.40 -2.61
C PRO A 442 -18.97 7.19 -2.29
N ALA A 443 -18.07 7.83 -3.05
CA ALA A 443 -16.64 7.77 -2.82
C ALA A 443 -16.23 8.46 -1.51
N ARG A 444 -16.89 9.56 -1.13
CA ARG A 444 -16.69 10.23 0.16
C ARG A 444 -17.18 9.38 1.33
N THR A 445 -18.31 8.69 1.17
CA THR A 445 -18.80 7.69 2.14
C THR A 445 -17.79 6.56 2.33
N TYR A 446 -17.24 6.03 1.22
CA TYR A 446 -16.18 5.02 1.28
C TYR A 446 -14.95 5.56 2.02
N LEU A 447 -14.45 6.73 1.65
CA LEU A 447 -13.27 7.35 2.27
C LEU A 447 -13.44 7.53 3.79
N ARG A 448 -14.63 7.96 4.25
CA ARG A 448 -14.97 8.05 5.68
C ARG A 448 -14.90 6.69 6.39
N THR A 449 -15.31 5.62 5.70
CA THR A 449 -15.43 4.27 6.27
C THR A 449 -14.14 3.47 6.15
N ALA A 450 -13.29 3.77 5.17
CA ALA A 450 -12.10 3.01 4.82
C ALA A 450 -11.13 2.76 5.99
N PRO A 451 -10.85 3.72 6.91
CA PRO A 451 -9.99 3.47 8.07
C PRO A 451 -10.50 2.32 8.95
N LEU A 452 -11.82 2.23 9.15
CA LEU A 452 -12.46 1.14 9.90
C LEU A 452 -12.24 -0.19 9.17
N LEU A 453 -12.50 -0.23 7.85
CA LEU A 453 -12.35 -1.43 7.04
C LEU A 453 -10.92 -1.97 7.06
N THR A 454 -9.92 -1.08 6.95
CA THR A 454 -8.50 -1.46 6.97
C THR A 454 -8.05 -1.93 8.35
N ARG A 455 -8.45 -1.24 9.43
CA ARG A 455 -8.01 -1.55 10.79
C ARG A 455 -8.57 -2.88 11.29
N THR A 456 -9.83 -3.18 10.97
CA THR A 456 -10.49 -4.41 11.41
C THR A 456 -10.27 -5.58 10.45
N GLN A 457 -9.59 -5.36 9.32
CA GLN A 457 -9.47 -6.32 8.21
C GLN A 457 -10.85 -6.93 7.88
N ALA A 458 -11.86 -6.08 7.73
CA ALA A 458 -13.25 -6.53 7.68
C ALA A 458 -13.47 -7.52 6.52
N PRO A 459 -13.99 -8.74 6.78
CA PRO A 459 -14.35 -9.68 5.73
C PRO A 459 -15.49 -9.10 4.89
N THR A 460 -15.63 -9.59 3.65
CA THR A 460 -16.54 -9.05 2.63
C THR A 460 -17.97 -8.80 3.13
N VAL A 461 -18.56 -9.75 3.85
CA VAL A 461 -19.93 -9.61 4.40
C VAL A 461 -20.02 -8.47 5.43
N LEU A 462 -19.04 -8.36 6.32
CA LEU A 462 -19.00 -7.27 7.30
C LEU A 462 -18.74 -5.92 6.61
N ARG A 463 -17.89 -5.90 5.59
CA ARG A 463 -17.65 -4.70 4.77
C ARG A 463 -18.93 -4.22 4.09
N ALA A 464 -19.70 -5.14 3.50
CA ALA A 464 -21.01 -4.84 2.93
C ALA A 464 -21.97 -4.27 3.97
N ALA A 465 -22.06 -4.86 5.16
CA ALA A 465 -22.94 -4.38 6.22
C ALA A 465 -22.55 -2.98 6.73
N LEU A 466 -21.25 -2.73 6.91
CA LEU A 466 -20.73 -1.42 7.32
C LEU A 466 -20.96 -0.34 6.25
N LEU A 467 -20.74 -0.67 4.98
CA LEU A 467 -20.98 0.25 3.86
C LEU A 467 -22.47 0.53 3.66
N GLU A 468 -23.34 -0.49 3.78
CA GLU A 468 -24.80 -0.30 3.77
C GLU A 468 -25.23 0.71 4.83
N THR A 469 -24.72 0.55 6.06
CA THR A 469 -25.02 1.47 7.16
C THR A 469 -24.48 2.87 6.87
N ALA A 470 -23.25 2.97 6.37
CA ALA A 470 -22.63 4.25 6.04
C ALA A 470 -23.37 5.00 4.92
N PHE A 471 -23.87 4.28 3.90
CA PHE A 471 -24.70 4.88 2.85
C PHE A 471 -26.02 5.41 3.39
N VAL A 472 -26.69 4.68 4.30
CA VAL A 472 -27.92 5.18 4.94
C VAL A 472 -27.64 6.40 5.81
N GLU A 473 -26.53 6.41 6.56
CA GLU A 473 -26.09 7.57 7.34
C GLU A 473 -25.88 8.82 6.48
N ASP A 474 -25.33 8.66 5.29
CA ASP A 474 -25.04 9.75 4.36
C ASP A 474 -26.23 10.07 3.42
N GLY A 475 -27.39 9.43 3.63
CA GLY A 475 -28.62 9.65 2.85
C GLY A 475 -28.63 9.01 1.45
N LEU A 476 -27.63 8.16 1.15
CA LEU A 476 -27.39 7.51 -0.14
C LEU A 476 -28.14 6.16 -0.26
N HIS A 477 -29.46 6.20 -0.10
CA HIS A 477 -30.32 5.01 -0.05
C HIS A 477 -30.21 4.13 -1.31
N GLU A 478 -30.02 4.72 -2.50
CA GLU A 478 -29.85 3.97 -3.74
C GLU A 478 -28.59 3.07 -3.74
N TYR A 479 -27.54 3.50 -3.03
CA TYR A 479 -26.30 2.74 -2.87
C TYR A 479 -26.43 1.68 -1.77
N ALA A 480 -27.16 1.97 -0.69
CA ALA A 480 -27.53 0.95 0.30
C ALA A 480 -28.36 -0.18 -0.34
N ASP A 481 -29.34 0.16 -1.18
CA ASP A 481 -30.12 -0.81 -1.95
C ASP A 481 -29.26 -1.57 -2.97
N ALA A 482 -28.24 -0.92 -3.55
CA ALA A 482 -27.28 -1.60 -4.42
C ALA A 482 -26.46 -2.65 -3.67
N VAL A 483 -26.02 -2.38 -2.44
CA VAL A 483 -25.35 -3.38 -1.60
C VAL A 483 -26.27 -4.57 -1.32
N HIS A 484 -27.57 -4.36 -1.09
CA HIS A 484 -28.53 -5.46 -0.94
C HIS A 484 -28.68 -6.32 -2.20
N ARG A 485 -28.55 -5.73 -3.40
CA ARG A 485 -28.61 -6.46 -4.67
C ARG A 485 -27.40 -7.37 -4.91
N LEU A 486 -26.32 -7.21 -4.15
CA LEU A 486 -25.15 -8.12 -4.20
C LEU A 486 -25.45 -9.50 -3.59
N GLY A 487 -26.58 -9.68 -2.91
CA GLY A 487 -27.04 -11.01 -2.45
C GLY A 487 -26.39 -11.52 -1.17
N PHE A 488 -25.73 -10.66 -0.39
CA PHE A 488 -25.18 -11.04 0.92
C PHE A 488 -26.29 -11.20 1.97
N ASP A 489 -26.16 -12.23 2.81
CA ASP A 489 -26.87 -12.35 4.07
C ASP A 489 -26.25 -11.43 5.12
N LEU A 490 -26.59 -10.14 5.05
CA LEU A 490 -26.07 -9.15 5.96
C LEU A 490 -26.53 -9.44 7.42
N PRO A 491 -25.62 -9.34 8.41
CA PRO A 491 -25.95 -9.55 9.83
C PRO A 491 -26.99 -8.54 10.36
N TRP A 492 -27.16 -7.41 9.67
CA TRP A 492 -28.22 -6.46 9.94
C TRP A 492 -28.67 -5.72 8.68
N ARG A 493 -29.81 -5.03 8.80
CA ARG A 493 -30.28 -4.02 7.86
C ARG A 493 -30.48 -2.69 8.59
N THR A 494 -29.95 -1.60 8.04
CA THR A 494 -30.17 -0.28 8.60
C THR A 494 -31.58 0.20 8.26
N LEU A 495 -32.38 0.49 9.28
CA LEU A 495 -33.78 0.93 9.12
C LEU A 495 -33.85 2.45 8.93
N TRP A 496 -33.06 3.19 9.68
CA TRP A 496 -32.95 4.65 9.62
C TRP A 496 -31.69 5.12 10.34
N SER A 497 -31.26 6.34 10.00
CA SER A 497 -30.21 7.10 10.70
C SER A 497 -30.70 8.52 10.95
N LEU A 498 -30.31 9.09 12.10
CA LEU A 498 -30.64 10.43 12.57
C LEU A 498 -29.35 11.16 12.96
N PRO A 499 -28.99 12.26 12.27
CA PRO A 499 -27.76 13.01 12.53
C PRO A 499 -27.92 13.99 13.72
N VAL A 500 -28.34 13.47 14.87
CA VAL A 500 -28.55 14.26 16.11
C VAL A 500 -27.36 14.08 17.03
N THR A 501 -26.66 15.14 17.37
CA THR A 501 -25.49 15.07 18.27
C THR A 501 -25.91 15.15 19.75
N GLY A 502 -24.98 14.79 20.65
CA GLY A 502 -25.22 14.92 22.10
C GLY A 502 -26.20 13.91 22.71
N ILE A 503 -26.45 12.78 22.04
CA ILE A 503 -27.33 11.73 22.55
C ILE A 503 -26.66 11.04 23.75
N SER A 504 -27.27 11.16 24.92
CA SER A 504 -26.74 10.63 26.19
C SER A 504 -27.32 9.27 26.58
N ALA A 505 -28.53 8.96 26.13
CA ALA A 505 -29.18 7.67 26.35
C ALA A 505 -30.12 7.32 25.20
N VAL A 506 -30.29 6.03 24.95
CA VAL A 506 -31.31 5.49 24.04
C VAL A 506 -32.08 4.38 24.74
N THR A 507 -33.37 4.27 24.47
CA THR A 507 -34.22 3.21 25.03
C THR A 507 -35.29 2.81 24.04
N VAL A 508 -35.53 1.51 23.89
CA VAL A 508 -36.64 1.00 23.08
C VAL A 508 -37.93 0.90 23.91
N GLY A 509 -39.08 1.11 23.28
CA GLY A 509 -40.38 1.00 23.92
C GLY A 509 -41.50 0.81 22.91
N SER A 510 -42.74 0.90 23.38
CA SER A 510 -43.92 0.83 22.54
C SER A 510 -44.92 1.93 22.91
N LEU A 511 -45.47 2.60 21.89
CA LEU A 511 -46.59 3.51 22.05
C LEU A 511 -47.89 2.74 21.87
N PRO A 512 -48.82 2.77 22.84
CA PRO A 512 -50.13 2.15 22.69
C PRO A 512 -50.94 2.88 21.62
N GLY A 513 -51.47 2.13 20.67
CA GLY A 513 -52.35 2.59 19.60
C GLY A 513 -53.81 2.15 19.82
N PRO A 514 -54.73 2.62 18.96
CA PRO A 514 -56.11 2.18 18.98
C PRO A 514 -56.23 0.67 18.74
N GLU A 515 -57.26 0.06 19.33
CA GLU A 515 -57.58 -1.38 19.24
C GLU A 515 -56.48 -2.34 19.73
N GLY A 516 -55.60 -1.88 20.63
CA GLY A 516 -54.56 -2.72 21.22
C GLY A 516 -53.32 -2.92 20.33
N SER A 517 -53.24 -2.22 19.20
CA SER A 517 -52.01 -2.10 18.42
C SER A 517 -50.93 -1.38 19.25
N ALA A 518 -49.66 -1.74 19.05
CA ALA A 518 -48.54 -1.08 19.72
C ALA A 518 -47.51 -0.69 18.66
N THR A 519 -47.11 0.58 18.62
CA THR A 519 -46.10 1.07 17.69
C THR A 519 -44.74 1.01 18.37
N PRO A 520 -43.77 0.21 17.90
CA PRO A 520 -42.46 0.18 18.50
C PRO A 520 -41.74 1.51 18.25
N VAL A 521 -41.11 2.06 19.28
CA VAL A 521 -40.43 3.36 19.26
C VAL A 521 -39.06 3.29 19.91
N ALA A 522 -38.20 4.23 19.52
CA ALA A 522 -36.96 4.57 20.21
C ALA A 522 -37.13 5.93 20.90
N LEU A 523 -36.77 6.00 22.18
CA LEU A 523 -36.59 7.26 22.91
C LEU A 523 -35.10 7.61 22.89
N LEU A 524 -34.78 8.83 22.50
CA LEU A 524 -33.42 9.36 22.47
C LEU A 524 -33.34 10.55 23.43
N VAL A 525 -32.43 10.51 24.41
CA VAL A 525 -32.17 11.64 25.30
C VAL A 525 -31.15 12.56 24.64
N VAL A 526 -31.58 13.77 24.28
CA VAL A 526 -30.89 14.73 23.41
C VAL A 526 -30.78 16.11 24.09
N PRO A 527 -29.95 17.03 23.59
CA PRO A 527 -29.94 18.43 24.06
C PRO A 527 -31.31 19.10 23.91
N ALA A 528 -31.71 19.97 24.85
CA ALA A 528 -33.05 20.58 24.85
C ALA A 528 -33.36 21.49 23.64
N ASP A 529 -32.33 21.99 22.97
CA ASP A 529 -32.46 22.77 21.74
C ASP A 529 -32.63 21.90 20.49
N THR A 530 -32.64 20.56 20.63
CA THR A 530 -32.86 19.63 19.53
C THR A 530 -34.28 19.81 18.97
N PRO A 531 -34.44 20.13 17.66
CA PRO A 531 -35.75 20.30 17.04
C PRO A 531 -36.62 19.06 17.19
N GLY A 532 -37.88 19.24 17.63
CA GLY A 532 -38.85 18.15 17.79
C GLY A 532 -38.70 17.32 19.08
N ALA A 533 -37.71 17.61 19.92
CA ALA A 533 -37.55 16.97 21.21
C ALA A 533 -38.42 17.64 22.29
N ARG A 534 -38.92 16.86 23.26
CA ARG A 534 -39.71 17.37 24.40
C ARG A 534 -38.86 17.45 25.67
N PRO A 535 -38.85 18.58 26.39
CA PRO A 535 -38.07 18.71 27.62
C PRO A 535 -38.54 17.71 28.68
N VAL A 536 -37.60 17.09 29.38
CA VAL A 536 -37.89 16.21 30.51
C VAL A 536 -37.83 17.02 31.80
N GLY A 537 -38.99 17.30 32.43
CA GLY A 537 -39.09 17.73 33.84
C GLY A 537 -38.51 19.11 34.23
N ALA A 538 -39.38 19.96 34.78
CA ALA A 538 -39.18 21.37 35.19
C ALA A 538 -37.92 21.76 36.00
N SER A 539 -37.32 22.88 35.57
CA SER A 539 -36.70 23.97 36.35
C SER A 539 -36.06 23.64 37.70
N GLY A 540 -34.73 23.58 37.73
CA GLY A 540 -33.94 23.75 38.95
C GLY A 540 -32.56 23.12 38.85
N GLU A 541 -31.55 23.98 38.81
CA GLU A 541 -30.11 23.70 38.91
C GLU A 541 -29.33 23.48 37.60
N ALA A 542 -28.19 24.17 37.54
CA ALA A 542 -27.44 24.56 36.36
C ALA A 542 -26.59 23.41 35.75
N GLY A 543 -27.25 22.34 35.34
CA GLY A 543 -26.71 21.32 34.43
C GLY A 543 -27.64 21.17 33.24
N GLY A 544 -27.11 21.19 32.01
CA GLY A 544 -27.87 21.43 30.78
C GLY A 544 -29.20 20.67 30.67
N SER A 545 -30.26 21.39 30.29
CA SER A 545 -31.59 20.80 30.11
C SER A 545 -31.55 19.74 29.00
N SER A 546 -31.97 18.52 29.32
CA SER A 546 -32.16 17.42 28.37
C SER A 546 -33.60 17.34 27.87
N ALA A 547 -33.78 16.95 26.63
CA ALA A 547 -35.07 16.63 26.02
C ALA A 547 -35.10 15.19 25.51
N VAL A 548 -36.29 14.67 25.23
CA VAL A 548 -36.51 13.34 24.67
C VAL A 548 -37.11 13.48 23.28
N LEU A 549 -36.48 12.83 22.32
CA LEU A 549 -37.00 12.64 20.98
C LEU A 549 -37.58 11.23 20.88
N VAL A 550 -38.84 11.12 20.44
CA VAL A 550 -39.52 9.84 20.20
C VAL A 550 -39.55 9.58 18.70
N HIS A 551 -38.94 8.47 18.29
CA HIS A 551 -38.85 8.07 16.90
C HIS A 551 -39.48 6.69 16.70
N SER A 552 -40.11 6.43 15.56
CA SER A 552 -40.56 5.07 15.24
C SER A 552 -39.35 4.12 15.15
N LEU A 553 -39.45 2.94 15.74
CA LEU A 553 -38.35 1.98 15.68
C LEU A 553 -38.19 1.38 14.28
N THR A 554 -39.28 1.32 13.50
CA THR A 554 -39.34 0.60 12.22
C THR A 554 -39.66 1.47 11.02
N ALA A 555 -40.24 2.66 11.22
CA ALA A 555 -40.53 3.59 10.13
C ALA A 555 -39.29 4.43 9.77
N PRO A 556 -39.21 4.98 8.53
CA PRO A 556 -38.09 5.81 8.10
C PRO A 556 -37.87 7.05 8.98
N ALA A 557 -36.67 7.63 8.92
CA ALA A 557 -36.23 8.81 9.69
C ALA A 557 -37.16 10.05 9.56
N THR A 558 -37.94 10.13 8.48
CA THR A 558 -38.87 11.24 8.21
C THR A 558 -40.16 11.17 9.03
N THR A 559 -40.46 10.02 9.65
CA THR A 559 -41.64 9.82 10.49
C THR A 559 -41.32 10.18 11.93
N LEU A 560 -41.06 11.47 12.19
CA LEU A 560 -40.98 11.97 13.56
C LEU A 560 -42.36 11.87 14.20
N LEU A 561 -42.48 11.10 15.27
CA LEU A 561 -43.66 11.08 16.13
C LEU A 561 -43.60 12.27 17.09
N GLY A 562 -43.33 13.49 16.58
CA GLY A 562 -43.13 14.70 17.40
C GLY A 562 -44.34 15.07 18.27
N GLU A 563 -45.51 14.50 17.97
CA GLU A 563 -46.72 14.65 18.79
C GLU A 563 -46.88 13.59 19.89
N ALA A 564 -46.10 12.50 19.87
CA ALA A 564 -46.18 11.46 20.89
C ALA A 564 -45.61 11.96 22.23
N ASP A 565 -46.36 11.75 23.30
CA ASP A 565 -45.92 12.06 24.65
C ASP A 565 -44.96 10.96 25.16
N PRO A 566 -43.69 11.26 25.47
CA PRO A 566 -42.75 10.29 26.02
C PRO A 566 -43.28 9.54 27.25
N GLN A 567 -44.17 10.17 28.04
CA GLN A 567 -44.77 9.54 29.22
C GLN A 567 -45.74 8.40 28.89
N GLN A 568 -46.23 8.34 27.65
CA GLN A 568 -47.12 7.27 27.18
C GLN A 568 -46.38 6.04 26.66
N VAL A 569 -45.05 6.12 26.52
CA VAL A 569 -44.24 5.01 26.03
C VAL A 569 -44.10 3.94 27.10
N ARG A 570 -44.49 2.71 26.77
CA ARG A 570 -44.31 1.54 27.62
C ARG A 570 -42.95 0.89 27.34
N LEU A 571 -42.11 0.80 28.35
CA LEU A 571 -40.81 0.14 28.26
C LEU A 571 -40.97 -1.38 28.43
N PRO A 572 -40.14 -2.21 27.75
CA PRO A 572 -40.11 -3.65 28.00
C PRO A 572 -39.65 -3.93 29.44
N SER A 573 -40.38 -4.82 30.13
CA SER A 573 -40.03 -5.32 31.46
C SER A 573 -38.72 -6.14 31.45
N GLU A 574 -38.11 -6.31 32.62
CA GLU A 574 -36.90 -7.13 32.75
C GLU A 574 -37.16 -8.59 32.35
N ASP A 575 -38.34 -9.14 32.68
CA ASP A 575 -38.75 -10.49 32.30
C ASP A 575 -38.89 -10.63 30.77
N GLU A 576 -39.50 -9.64 30.10
CA GLU A 576 -39.59 -9.61 28.63
C GLU A 576 -38.20 -9.54 27.98
N ARG A 577 -37.28 -8.74 28.53
CA ARG A 577 -35.89 -8.65 28.05
C ARG A 577 -35.08 -9.92 28.33
N ALA A 578 -35.36 -10.60 29.44
CA ALA A 578 -34.71 -11.87 29.79
C ALA A 578 -35.20 -13.03 28.91
N ALA A 579 -36.48 -13.01 28.54
CA ALA A 579 -37.12 -14.00 27.66
C ALA A 579 -36.84 -13.75 26.17
N ALA A 580 -36.37 -12.56 25.79
CA ALA A 580 -36.02 -12.25 24.41
C ALA A 580 -34.92 -13.19 23.88
N PRO A 581 -35.01 -13.66 22.61
CA PRO A 581 -34.08 -14.63 22.06
C PRO A 581 -32.67 -14.05 21.87
N LEU A 582 -32.54 -12.71 21.81
CA LEU A 582 -31.28 -12.04 21.55
C LEU A 582 -30.72 -11.39 22.82
N GLY A 583 -29.41 -11.46 22.97
CA GLY A 583 -28.65 -10.77 24.01
C GLY A 583 -27.81 -9.64 23.41
N LEU A 584 -27.54 -8.63 24.24
CA LEU A 584 -26.70 -7.49 23.89
C LEU A 584 -25.49 -7.45 24.83
N SER A 585 -24.29 -7.30 24.27
CA SER A 585 -23.08 -7.01 25.03
C SER A 585 -22.34 -5.84 24.40
N ARG A 586 -21.72 -5.00 25.23
CA ARG A 586 -21.09 -3.75 24.81
C ARG A 586 -19.68 -3.66 25.38
N GLY A 587 -18.72 -3.43 24.48
CA GLY A 587 -17.38 -2.96 24.78
C GLY A 587 -17.26 -1.43 24.60
N ALA A 588 -16.03 -0.91 24.62
CA ALA A 588 -15.78 0.52 24.41
C ALA A 588 -16.08 0.96 22.96
N ASP A 589 -15.66 0.15 21.99
CA ASP A 589 -15.65 0.40 20.55
C ASP A 589 -16.38 -0.67 19.72
N TYR A 590 -16.87 -1.73 20.37
CA TYR A 590 -17.68 -2.77 19.75
C TYR A 590 -18.98 -3.03 20.50
N LEU A 591 -19.97 -3.52 19.75
CA LEU A 591 -21.24 -3.98 20.27
C LEU A 591 -21.56 -5.33 19.62
N ARG A 592 -21.87 -6.34 20.42
CA ARG A 592 -22.21 -7.69 19.95
C ARG A 592 -23.64 -8.03 20.31
N VAL A 593 -24.38 -8.52 19.31
CA VAL A 593 -25.68 -9.17 19.48
C VAL A 593 -25.47 -10.66 19.30
N TRP A 594 -25.95 -11.45 20.26
CA TRP A 594 -25.80 -12.90 20.28
C TRP A 594 -27.16 -13.58 20.42
N ASP A 595 -27.27 -14.77 19.87
CA ASP A 595 -28.42 -15.64 20.08
C ASP A 595 -28.29 -16.33 21.44
N ARG A 596 -29.28 -16.19 22.32
CA ARG A 596 -29.21 -16.72 23.68
C ARG A 596 -29.31 -18.24 23.74
N ALA A 597 -29.88 -18.89 22.73
CA ALA A 597 -30.05 -20.33 22.72
C ALA A 597 -28.80 -21.04 22.20
N SER A 598 -28.16 -20.50 21.15
CA SER A 598 -26.92 -21.08 20.59
C SER A 598 -25.63 -20.50 21.17
N GLU A 599 -25.70 -19.39 21.89
CA GLU A 599 -24.55 -18.60 22.36
C GLU A 599 -23.65 -18.05 21.22
N GLU A 600 -24.16 -18.04 19.98
CA GLU A 600 -23.42 -17.53 18.83
C GLU A 600 -23.59 -16.02 18.65
N VAL A 601 -22.51 -15.34 18.22
CA VAL A 601 -22.56 -13.92 17.86
C VAL A 601 -23.22 -13.78 16.48
N LEU A 602 -24.42 -13.18 16.44
CA LEU A 602 -25.15 -12.92 15.21
C LEU A 602 -24.66 -11.64 14.50
N ALA A 603 -24.30 -10.62 15.28
CA ALA A 603 -23.83 -9.35 14.76
C ALA A 603 -22.75 -8.76 15.65
N ALA A 604 -21.67 -8.28 15.03
CA ALA A 604 -20.63 -7.48 15.68
C ALA A 604 -20.55 -6.13 14.98
N LEU A 605 -21.07 -5.10 15.64
CA LEU A 605 -21.00 -3.73 15.16
C LEU A 605 -19.73 -3.08 15.72
N ILE A 606 -18.90 -2.57 14.82
CA ILE A 606 -17.69 -1.82 15.12
C ILE A 606 -17.87 -0.42 14.54
N THR A 607 -17.40 0.59 15.25
CA THR A 607 -17.51 1.99 14.85
C THR A 607 -16.18 2.70 15.07
N ASP A 608 -15.93 3.71 14.27
CA ASP A 608 -14.79 4.62 14.40
C ASP A 608 -14.97 5.68 15.49
N THR A 609 -16.17 5.80 16.08
CA THR A 609 -16.46 6.69 17.21
C THR A 609 -17.07 5.89 18.36
N PRO A 610 -16.65 6.06 19.62
CA PRO A 610 -17.23 5.32 20.74
C PRO A 610 -18.76 5.41 20.79
N PHE A 611 -19.41 4.32 21.18
CA PHE A 611 -20.84 4.33 21.45
C PHE A 611 -21.14 5.25 22.63
N THR A 612 -22.17 6.07 22.55
CA THR A 612 -22.68 6.82 23.70
C THR A 612 -23.74 5.99 24.42
N ALA A 613 -24.70 5.44 23.68
CA ALA A 613 -25.76 4.58 24.21
C ALA A 613 -26.17 3.50 23.22
N ALA A 614 -26.75 2.41 23.71
CA ALA A 614 -27.35 1.38 22.87
C ALA A 614 -28.47 0.64 23.63
N ASP A 615 -29.50 0.20 22.92
CA ASP A 615 -30.56 -0.66 23.45
C ASP A 615 -31.07 -1.62 22.36
N LEU A 616 -31.56 -2.80 22.76
CA LEU A 616 -32.03 -3.85 21.85
C LEU A 616 -33.50 -4.16 22.15
N SER A 617 -34.34 -4.11 21.12
CA SER A 617 -35.74 -4.52 21.27
C SER A 617 -35.89 -6.04 21.33
N PRO A 618 -36.93 -6.56 22.00
CA PRO A 618 -37.26 -7.99 21.99
C PRO A 618 -37.41 -8.57 20.57
N ASP A 619 -37.87 -7.74 19.63
CA ASP A 619 -38.05 -8.10 18.21
C ASP A 619 -36.75 -8.00 17.38
N GLY A 620 -35.60 -7.79 18.03
CA GLY A 620 -34.29 -7.78 17.37
C GLY A 620 -33.95 -6.52 16.60
N VAL A 621 -34.49 -5.36 16.99
CA VAL A 621 -34.03 -4.06 16.49
C VAL A 621 -33.07 -3.42 17.49
N LEU A 622 -31.83 -3.26 17.06
CA LEU A 622 -30.77 -2.63 17.80
C LEU A 622 -30.77 -1.12 17.51
N VAL A 623 -30.94 -0.29 18.55
CA VAL A 623 -30.75 1.16 18.48
C VAL A 623 -29.40 1.50 19.06
N VAL A 624 -28.57 2.23 18.30
CA VAL A 624 -27.27 2.69 18.78
C VAL A 624 -27.14 4.18 18.58
N ALA A 625 -26.45 4.84 19.52
CA ALA A 625 -26.05 6.23 19.44
C ALA A 625 -24.54 6.36 19.53
N THR A 626 -24.00 7.29 18.75
CA THR A 626 -22.59 7.68 18.71
C THR A 626 -22.49 9.20 18.67
N ALA A 627 -21.27 9.75 18.64
CA ALA A 627 -21.07 11.18 18.41
C ALA A 627 -21.67 11.68 17.08
N ARG A 628 -21.91 10.79 16.11
CA ARG A 628 -22.50 11.12 14.80
C ARG A 628 -24.03 11.12 14.79
N GLY A 629 -24.64 10.52 15.80
CA GLY A 629 -26.09 10.40 15.92
C GLY A 629 -26.57 9.00 16.22
N ALA A 630 -27.87 8.78 16.00
CA ALA A 630 -28.55 7.53 16.31
C ALA A 630 -28.97 6.79 15.04
N LYS A 631 -28.96 5.47 15.11
CA LYS A 631 -29.47 4.60 14.04
C LYS A 631 -30.14 3.37 14.62
N ALA A 632 -31.10 2.82 13.86
CA ALA A 632 -31.71 1.54 14.17
C ALA A 632 -31.32 0.50 13.13
N LEU A 633 -30.89 -0.66 13.61
CA LEU A 633 -30.43 -1.80 12.83
C LEU A 633 -31.34 -2.99 13.15
N ARG A 634 -31.98 -3.58 12.14
CA ARG A 634 -32.69 -4.86 12.31
C ARG A 634 -31.67 -5.98 12.21
N ILE A 635 -31.44 -6.67 13.31
CA ILE A 635 -30.56 -7.84 13.35
C ILE A 635 -31.21 -8.98 12.57
N ARG A 636 -30.44 -9.65 11.73
CA ARG A 636 -30.89 -10.82 10.99
C ARG A 636 -30.18 -12.06 11.52
N PRO A 637 -30.90 -13.13 11.88
CA PRO A 637 -30.25 -14.40 12.19
C PRO A 637 -29.50 -14.89 10.94
N ARG A 638 -28.31 -15.46 11.14
CA ARG A 638 -27.53 -16.07 10.06
C ARG A 638 -28.38 -17.19 9.45
N ALA A 639 -28.59 -17.18 8.14
CA ALA A 639 -29.23 -18.30 7.47
C ALA A 639 -28.40 -19.57 7.76
N ALA A 640 -29.06 -20.65 8.19
CA ALA A 640 -28.38 -21.92 8.40
C ALA A 640 -27.65 -22.30 7.10
N GLU A 641 -26.34 -22.56 7.17
CA GLU A 641 -25.57 -23.07 6.04
C GLU A 641 -26.22 -24.39 5.61
N THR A 642 -27.02 -24.35 4.54
CA THR A 642 -27.51 -25.56 3.89
C THR A 642 -26.32 -26.21 3.24
N SER A 643 -25.69 -27.13 3.97
CA SER A 643 -24.70 -28.08 3.47
C SER A 643 -25.17 -28.65 2.13
N SER A 644 -24.49 -28.26 1.05
CA SER A 644 -24.67 -28.80 -0.30
C SER A 644 -23.32 -29.28 -0.82
#